data_AF-A0A9P5WF49-F1
#
_entry.id   AF-A0A9P5WF49-F1
#
_cell.length_a   1.000
_cell.length_b   1.000
_cell.length_c   1.000
_cell.angle_alpha   90.00
_cell.angle_beta   90.00
_cell.angle_gamma   90.00
#
_symmetry.space_group_name_H-M   'P 1'
#
loop_
_entity.id
_entity.type
_entity.pdbx_description
1 polymer ?
#
loop_
_entity_poly.entity_id
_entity_poly.type
_entity_poly.pdbx_seq_one_letter_code
_entity_poly.pdbx_strand_id
1 'polypeptide(L)'
;MFKKPVASLKSFSPLRSSDKRRLRDEIIAAFPSFKDMDPIDDTPINAIITPDGLQSARFTSYIEEPGTLYTDPHGTPLWFKISTPAKKDSLILPSIYTLWKFPTLIPALTTWNPVLDKLRNGADLMIPGVITAAGTPVPDLDEGSLVVVLARGNKYPLAIGTMAVSGQAIASSRGSQPPKGKAVHILHVHQDQLWAMGPKSELPSDWSLTKVPLDDEEYESSNEDNDENDTDNDDSLAKDIGAVSVAESKGKEPTRDEPIADTEPIIPESSRPVEEPIVLSTEEVDKYLQDALLQVLKFKITEDVSKELLPMNASTLYSSYVLPNRAPGRAAEADIKKSSWKKAAKWFKAVEKQDLVKCKEIKGELFLLSVNSNHPQLKEFKGQKTVEQQAARQAKVEAKISQENAAVHSLEVLEAYRPNSTSSGLFEATGRSKDGYYSLQELRAMLAAYIKEKQLSDPKNQRFIRPDEILRAALSKKGEQLDRVPRDETSDRLVNNMVHHHFIGYKDQQPRFVKGGIKPIQIVQEIRSGRKTVTKVSGLELFLIDVDAFSQEIQLLCASSVSVTPLVGASPKLNLKEVMVQGPQSTNVTSVLINKGIPKKYIEFLDKTSKKNGNNKVKHVVLLSIDSFYENDLAVFTAANSKSTLATLVKTGIEFTNAQTTKPSDSFPRLIAQLTGGTPISAGVWYDDSYDRSLYAPGTDCAGASGTEILFDETIDIDDTKINGGGGINHTGAYDIARGACGQGLTELYSLEIASVPVTGNATAIYDDLHVNATLNWTQGKDAAGVKHIGVPFILGSNFQAVSVTQTANGTPSSELTATIQHTDASIGKIVSGLKAAKIYEKAIIIIVPVKHGNSPHDVSKPKRVDPAILPSVLGVVEIAQSELGTLFSLSEKKIAEHGGFNEDDIHVALLVSFPHIKALKTRGTIDTLVKTTQVALTVLKLLGLNPDDLEAVKLEGTARLPIF
;
A
#
# COMPACT_ATOMS: atom_id res chain seq x y z
N MET A 1 0.03 14.55 -35.87
CA MET A 1 0.13 15.77 -35.02
C MET A 1 -0.14 15.52 -33.54
N PHE A 2 -1.19 14.79 -33.15
CA PHE A 2 -1.62 14.63 -31.74
C PHE A 2 -1.23 13.28 -31.08
N LYS A 3 -0.14 12.65 -31.53
CA LYS A 3 0.41 11.41 -30.91
C LYS A 3 0.70 11.61 -29.41
N LYS A 4 1.24 12.77 -29.06
CA LYS A 4 1.55 13.19 -27.69
C LYS A 4 0.70 14.41 -27.31
N PRO A 5 0.53 14.69 -26.00
CA PRO A 5 -0.19 15.87 -25.56
C PRO A 5 0.38 17.13 -26.23
N VAL A 6 -0.50 18.07 -26.56
CA VAL A 6 -0.07 19.36 -27.14
C VAL A 6 0.93 20.05 -26.21
N ALA A 7 2.00 20.60 -26.77
CA ALA A 7 3.08 21.24 -26.00
C ALA A 7 2.58 22.44 -25.20
N SER A 8 1.58 23.16 -25.72
CA SER A 8 0.85 24.17 -24.95
C SER A 8 -0.62 24.21 -25.36
N LEU A 9 -1.51 24.47 -24.40
CA LEU A 9 -2.94 24.71 -24.63
C LEU A 9 -3.37 25.90 -23.78
N LYS A 10 -3.87 26.95 -24.41
CA LYS A 10 -4.44 28.13 -23.72
C LYS A 10 -5.82 27.79 -23.18
N SER A 11 -6.29 28.60 -22.23
CA SER A 11 -7.64 28.46 -21.67
C SER A 11 -8.71 28.60 -22.75
N PHE A 12 -9.72 27.72 -22.71
CA PHE A 12 -10.88 27.82 -23.57
C PHE A 12 -11.67 29.10 -23.29
N SER A 13 -12.09 29.77 -24.35
CA SER A 13 -12.90 30.98 -24.31
C SER A 13 -14.14 30.82 -25.18
N PRO A 14 -15.34 31.16 -24.69
CA PRO A 14 -16.55 31.13 -25.53
C PRO A 14 -16.40 32.01 -26.78
N LEU A 15 -16.85 31.52 -27.93
CA LEU A 15 -16.86 32.33 -29.16
C LEU A 15 -17.98 33.36 -29.11
N ARG A 16 -17.65 34.60 -29.51
CA ARG A 16 -18.65 35.62 -29.78
C ARG A 16 -19.48 35.24 -31.00
N SER A 17 -20.73 35.72 -31.07
CA SER A 17 -21.64 35.41 -32.19
C SER A 17 -21.07 35.77 -33.56
N SER A 18 -20.28 36.85 -33.65
CA SER A 18 -19.57 37.24 -34.88
C SER A 18 -18.48 36.25 -35.29
N ASP A 19 -17.68 35.77 -34.33
CA ASP A 19 -16.61 34.79 -34.59
C ASP A 19 -17.18 33.41 -34.91
N LYS A 20 -18.28 33.02 -34.25
CA LYS A 20 -19.02 31.80 -34.54
C LYS A 20 -19.57 31.81 -35.98
N ARG A 21 -20.12 32.95 -36.43
CA ARG A 21 -20.58 33.11 -37.82
C ARG A 21 -19.41 33.01 -38.81
N ARG A 22 -18.29 33.69 -38.54
CA ARG A 22 -17.09 33.60 -39.38
C ARG A 22 -16.55 32.18 -39.48
N LEU A 23 -16.48 31.45 -38.36
CA LEU A 23 -16.05 30.05 -38.34
C LEU A 23 -17.00 29.17 -39.16
N ARG A 24 -18.30 29.39 -39.06
CA ARG A 24 -19.29 28.68 -39.87
C ARG A 24 -19.08 28.92 -41.37
N ASP A 25 -18.94 30.19 -41.76
CA ASP A 25 -18.72 30.56 -43.16
C ASP A 25 -17.40 29.95 -43.68
N GLU A 26 -16.37 29.88 -42.85
CA GLU A 26 -15.09 29.22 -43.14
C GLU A 26 -15.25 27.68 -43.30
N ILE A 27 -15.98 27.01 -42.41
CA ILE A 27 -16.27 25.58 -42.51
C ILE A 27 -17.07 25.26 -43.78
N ILE A 28 -18.11 26.05 -44.08
CA ILE A 28 -18.94 25.87 -45.28
C ILE A 28 -18.13 26.14 -46.55
N ALA A 29 -17.18 27.07 -46.52
CA ALA A 29 -16.27 27.30 -47.64
C ALA A 29 -15.29 26.13 -47.85
N ALA A 30 -14.77 25.55 -46.76
CA ALA A 30 -13.87 24.40 -46.80
C ALA A 30 -14.58 23.08 -47.17
N PHE A 31 -15.85 22.94 -46.77
CA PHE A 31 -16.66 21.75 -47.00
C PHE A 31 -18.04 22.15 -47.58
N PRO A 32 -18.13 22.43 -48.90
CA PRO A 32 -19.35 22.93 -49.53
C PRO A 32 -20.56 21.99 -49.42
N SER A 33 -20.33 20.68 -49.25
CA SER A 33 -21.37 19.66 -49.12
C SER A 33 -22.33 19.91 -47.95
N PHE A 34 -21.93 20.65 -46.92
CA PHE A 34 -22.83 21.03 -45.82
C PHE A 34 -23.99 21.94 -46.23
N LYS A 35 -23.89 22.65 -47.38
CA LYS A 35 -24.99 23.50 -47.86
C LYS A 35 -26.21 22.71 -48.32
N ASP A 36 -25.97 21.50 -48.81
CA ASP A 36 -26.96 20.66 -49.48
C ASP A 36 -27.34 19.42 -48.63
N MET A 37 -26.88 19.35 -47.37
CA MET A 37 -27.19 18.26 -46.44
C MET A 37 -28.49 18.51 -45.68
N ASP A 38 -29.33 17.47 -45.59
CA ASP A 38 -30.54 17.47 -44.77
C ASP A 38 -30.23 17.52 -43.27
N PRO A 39 -31.14 18.05 -42.42
CA PRO A 39 -31.03 17.98 -40.97
C PRO A 39 -30.84 16.54 -40.45
N ILE A 40 -30.00 16.36 -39.44
CA ILE A 40 -29.82 15.07 -38.74
C ILE A 40 -30.60 15.16 -37.42
N ASP A 41 -31.49 14.20 -37.16
CA ASP A 41 -32.34 14.17 -35.96
C ASP A 41 -33.05 15.51 -35.70
N ASP A 42 -33.70 16.06 -36.73
CA ASP A 42 -34.37 17.37 -36.75
C ASP A 42 -33.47 18.58 -36.41
N THR A 43 -32.15 18.37 -36.31
CA THR A 43 -31.18 19.40 -35.97
C THR A 43 -30.55 19.97 -37.26
N PRO A 44 -30.65 21.28 -37.53
CA PRO A 44 -30.03 21.88 -38.70
C PRO A 44 -28.50 21.69 -38.69
N ILE A 45 -27.90 21.38 -39.84
CA ILE A 45 -26.45 21.16 -40.00
C ILE A 45 -25.62 22.30 -39.39
N ASN A 46 -26.05 23.55 -39.58
CA ASN A 46 -25.41 24.74 -39.02
C ASN A 46 -25.29 24.71 -37.48
N ALA A 47 -26.29 24.14 -36.80
CA ALA A 47 -26.30 23.97 -35.35
C ALA A 47 -25.42 22.78 -34.91
N ILE A 48 -25.20 21.79 -35.78
CA ILE A 48 -24.31 20.65 -35.50
C ILE A 48 -22.85 21.05 -35.67
N ILE A 49 -22.49 21.73 -36.76
CA ILE A 49 -21.09 22.12 -37.03
C ILE A 49 -20.63 23.30 -36.17
N THR A 50 -21.56 24.16 -35.73
CA THR A 50 -21.30 25.29 -34.82
C THR A 50 -22.39 25.38 -33.73
N PRO A 51 -22.36 24.50 -32.70
CA PRO A 51 -23.34 24.49 -31.62
C PRO A 51 -23.29 25.75 -30.74
N ASP A 52 -24.34 26.00 -29.98
CA ASP A 52 -24.35 27.08 -29.00
C ASP A 52 -23.39 26.79 -27.83
N GLY A 53 -22.75 27.84 -27.33
CA GLY A 53 -21.70 27.73 -26.32
C GLY A 53 -20.36 27.18 -26.82
N LEU A 54 -20.14 27.13 -28.14
CA LEU A 54 -18.85 26.75 -28.73
C LEU A 54 -17.69 27.55 -28.13
N GLN A 55 -16.61 26.86 -27.77
CA GLN A 55 -15.41 27.44 -27.17
C GLN A 55 -14.22 27.30 -28.10
N SER A 56 -13.22 28.18 -27.97
CA SER A 56 -11.92 28.04 -28.64
C SER A 56 -10.75 28.17 -27.71
N ALA A 57 -9.67 27.46 -28.01
CA ALA A 57 -8.38 27.56 -27.36
C ALA A 57 -7.26 27.55 -28.41
N ARG A 58 -6.22 28.37 -28.21
CA ARG A 58 -4.99 28.26 -29.00
C ARG A 58 -4.12 27.15 -28.44
N PHE A 59 -3.52 26.35 -29.31
CA PHE A 59 -2.59 25.30 -28.92
C PHE A 59 -1.29 25.39 -29.73
N THR A 60 -0.24 24.78 -29.18
CA THR A 60 0.99 24.43 -29.90
C THR A 60 1.10 22.92 -29.86
N SER A 61 1.13 22.27 -31.01
CA SER A 61 1.22 20.80 -31.10
C SER A 61 2.55 20.30 -30.53
N TYR A 62 2.68 18.98 -30.35
CA TYR A 62 3.93 18.36 -29.90
C TYR A 62 5.10 18.61 -30.87
N ILE A 63 4.82 18.81 -32.16
CA ILE A 63 5.81 19.15 -33.19
C ILE A 63 5.96 20.67 -33.37
N GLU A 64 5.62 21.45 -32.35
CA GLU A 64 5.74 22.91 -32.27
C GLU A 64 4.88 23.72 -33.27
N GLU A 65 3.97 23.08 -34.01
CA GLU A 65 3.05 23.80 -34.91
C GLU A 65 1.90 24.48 -34.15
N PRO A 66 1.64 25.78 -34.37
CA PRO A 66 0.55 26.49 -33.73
C PRO A 66 -0.81 26.19 -34.39
N GLY A 67 -1.86 26.17 -33.57
CA GLY A 67 -3.23 25.95 -34.03
C GLY A 67 -4.30 26.52 -33.11
N THR A 68 -5.55 26.41 -33.53
CA THR A 68 -6.73 26.78 -32.74
C THR A 68 -7.70 25.60 -32.70
N LEU A 69 -8.09 25.18 -31.52
CA LEU A 69 -9.04 24.10 -31.28
C LEU A 69 -10.42 24.68 -30.95
N TYR A 70 -11.48 24.08 -31.48
CA TYR A 70 -12.86 24.43 -31.22
C TYR A 70 -13.62 23.25 -30.61
N THR A 71 -14.23 23.46 -29.45
CA THR A 71 -14.95 22.43 -28.69
C THR A 71 -16.39 22.85 -28.40
N ASP A 72 -17.26 21.87 -28.23
CA ASP A 72 -18.60 22.11 -27.66
C ASP A 72 -18.52 22.52 -26.17
N PRO A 73 -19.65 22.90 -25.52
CA PRO A 73 -19.67 23.27 -24.11
C PRO A 73 -19.24 22.16 -23.14
N HIS A 74 -19.27 20.90 -23.58
CA HIS A 74 -18.89 19.73 -22.79
C HIS A 74 -17.41 19.36 -22.99
N GLY A 75 -16.67 20.10 -23.81
CA GLY A 75 -15.26 19.88 -24.08
C GLY A 75 -14.98 18.94 -25.26
N THR A 76 -16.00 18.48 -26.00
CA THR A 76 -15.82 17.61 -27.17
C THR A 76 -15.16 18.37 -28.31
N PRO A 77 -14.00 17.92 -28.83
CA PRO A 77 -13.37 18.52 -30.02
C PRO A 77 -14.26 18.37 -31.24
N LEU A 78 -14.56 19.49 -31.91
CA LEU A 78 -15.33 19.48 -33.16
C LEU A 78 -14.45 19.83 -34.36
N TRP A 79 -13.67 20.91 -34.23
CA TRP A 79 -12.82 21.42 -35.31
C TRP A 79 -11.47 21.83 -34.76
N PHE A 80 -10.43 21.71 -35.57
CA PHE A 80 -9.13 22.28 -35.27
C PHE A 80 -8.55 22.94 -36.50
N LYS A 81 -7.85 24.03 -36.29
CA LYS A 81 -7.26 24.86 -37.32
C LYS A 81 -5.75 24.84 -37.16
N ILE A 82 -5.04 24.49 -38.21
CA ILE A 82 -3.58 24.43 -38.23
C ILE A 82 -3.03 25.53 -39.14
N SER A 83 -1.93 26.16 -38.70
CA SER A 83 -1.21 27.15 -39.50
C SER A 83 0.21 26.64 -39.71
N THR A 84 0.57 26.31 -40.96
CA THR A 84 1.95 25.93 -41.27
C THR A 84 2.76 27.19 -41.60
N PRO A 85 4.02 27.30 -41.14
CA PRO A 85 4.87 28.46 -41.47
C PRO A 85 5.09 28.66 -42.97
N ALA A 86 4.96 27.58 -43.76
CA ALA A 86 5.20 27.56 -45.20
C ALA A 86 3.98 27.96 -46.07
N LYS A 87 2.75 27.90 -45.55
CA LYS A 87 1.53 28.27 -46.29
C LYS A 87 0.85 29.43 -45.56
N LYS A 88 0.63 30.55 -46.25
CA LYS A 88 -0.09 31.73 -45.70
C LYS A 88 -1.53 31.40 -45.28
N ASP A 89 -2.08 30.31 -45.81
CA ASP A 89 -3.44 29.89 -45.56
C ASP A 89 -3.51 28.86 -44.43
N SER A 90 -4.36 29.16 -43.46
CA SER A 90 -4.68 28.28 -42.32
C SER A 90 -5.73 27.24 -42.71
N LEU A 91 -5.52 25.97 -42.38
CA LEU A 91 -6.39 24.86 -42.75
C LEU A 91 -7.32 24.47 -41.59
N ILE A 92 -8.65 24.51 -41.81
CA ILE A 92 -9.67 24.07 -40.86
C ILE A 92 -9.99 22.59 -41.10
N LEU A 93 -9.99 21.78 -40.04
CA LEU A 93 -10.10 20.33 -40.11
C LEU A 93 -11.12 19.80 -39.10
N PRO A 94 -11.96 18.82 -39.48
CA PRO A 94 -12.87 18.17 -38.54
C PRO A 94 -12.09 17.22 -37.61
N SER A 95 -12.56 17.11 -36.37
CA SER A 95 -12.12 16.03 -35.48
C SER A 95 -12.69 14.67 -35.93
N ILE A 96 -12.16 13.57 -35.40
CA ILE A 96 -12.73 12.24 -35.61
C ILE A 96 -14.20 12.18 -35.14
N TYR A 97 -14.55 12.86 -34.03
CA TYR A 97 -15.95 12.94 -33.56
C TYR A 97 -16.87 13.62 -34.58
N THR A 98 -16.41 14.68 -35.24
CA THR A 98 -17.16 15.34 -36.31
C THR A 98 -17.26 14.45 -37.54
N LEU A 99 -16.20 13.75 -37.90
CA LEU A 99 -16.20 12.80 -39.02
C LEU A 99 -17.11 11.59 -38.77
N TRP A 100 -17.34 11.18 -37.53
CA TRP A 100 -18.32 10.12 -37.23
C TRP A 100 -19.76 10.57 -37.45
N LYS A 101 -20.05 11.85 -37.24
CA LYS A 101 -21.36 12.44 -37.60
C LYS A 101 -21.52 12.62 -39.11
N PHE A 102 -20.40 12.81 -39.83
CA PHE A 102 -20.38 13.06 -41.27
C PHE A 102 -19.34 12.15 -41.98
N PRO A 103 -19.55 10.82 -42.03
CA PRO A 103 -18.54 9.86 -42.48
C PRO A 103 -18.15 9.99 -43.96
N THR A 104 -19.01 10.60 -44.77
CA THR A 104 -18.81 10.83 -46.21
C THR A 104 -18.34 12.25 -46.53
N LEU A 105 -18.01 13.06 -45.52
CA LEU A 105 -17.62 14.47 -45.71
C LEU A 105 -16.35 14.63 -46.55
N ILE A 106 -15.39 13.71 -46.38
CA ILE A 106 -14.08 13.73 -47.02
C ILE A 106 -13.88 12.39 -47.72
N PRO A 107 -13.31 12.34 -48.94
CA PRO A 107 -13.01 11.08 -49.61
C PRO A 107 -12.08 10.19 -48.79
N ALA A 108 -12.22 8.88 -48.94
CA ALA A 108 -11.59 7.90 -48.06
C ALA A 108 -10.60 6.97 -48.79
N LEU A 109 -9.53 6.59 -48.09
CA LEU A 109 -8.67 5.46 -48.41
C LEU A 109 -8.90 4.33 -47.42
N THR A 110 -8.81 3.08 -47.87
CA THR A 110 -8.98 1.91 -46.99
C THR A 110 -7.62 1.27 -46.71
N THR A 111 -7.35 0.96 -45.45
CA THR A 111 -6.12 0.29 -44.99
C THR A 111 -6.45 -1.04 -44.29
N TRP A 112 -5.43 -1.88 -44.10
CA TRP A 112 -5.51 -3.08 -43.28
C TRP A 112 -5.60 -2.75 -41.78
N ASN A 113 -6.30 -3.58 -41.01
CA ASN A 113 -6.50 -3.38 -39.57
C ASN A 113 -5.17 -3.25 -38.77
N PRO A 114 -4.12 -4.07 -39.01
CA PRO A 114 -2.86 -3.95 -38.27
C PRO A 114 -2.12 -2.61 -38.49
N VAL A 115 -2.38 -1.92 -39.61
CA VAL A 115 -1.77 -0.63 -39.91
C VAL A 115 -2.27 0.46 -38.95
N LEU A 116 -3.49 0.32 -38.43
CA LEU A 116 -4.07 1.31 -37.51
C LEU A 116 -3.22 1.51 -36.26
N ASP A 117 -2.65 0.44 -35.70
CA ASP A 117 -1.81 0.57 -34.50
C ASP A 117 -0.50 1.31 -34.81
N LYS A 118 -0.01 1.23 -36.04
CA LYS A 118 1.12 2.06 -36.51
C LYS A 118 0.71 3.52 -36.65
N LEU A 119 -0.48 3.82 -37.19
CA LEU A 119 -0.99 5.19 -37.31
C LEU A 119 -1.23 5.83 -35.94
N ARG A 120 -1.78 5.08 -34.98
CA ARG A 120 -1.96 5.52 -33.57
C ARG A 120 -0.64 5.85 -32.90
N ASN A 121 0.42 5.11 -33.25
CA ASN A 121 1.79 5.40 -32.85
C ASN A 121 2.45 6.53 -33.65
N GLY A 122 1.67 7.30 -34.42
CA GLY A 122 2.07 8.50 -35.14
C GLY A 122 2.87 8.25 -36.41
N ALA A 123 2.79 7.04 -36.98
CA ALA A 123 3.29 6.79 -38.34
C ALA A 123 2.36 7.41 -39.39
N ASP A 124 2.93 7.78 -40.53
CA ASP A 124 2.18 8.12 -41.73
C ASP A 124 1.66 6.84 -42.41
N LEU A 125 0.58 6.94 -43.20
CA LEU A 125 0.10 5.79 -43.96
C LEU A 125 1.04 5.57 -45.16
N MET A 126 1.68 4.42 -45.20
CA MET A 126 2.59 4.04 -46.30
C MET A 126 1.80 3.47 -47.48
N ILE A 127 2.30 3.65 -48.71
CA ILE A 127 1.66 3.16 -49.94
C ILE A 127 1.30 1.66 -49.86
N PRO A 128 2.18 0.75 -49.38
CA PRO A 128 1.82 -0.67 -49.23
C PRO A 128 0.68 -0.96 -48.24
N GLY A 129 0.41 -0.04 -47.31
CA GLY A 129 -0.68 -0.18 -46.36
C GLY A 129 -2.06 0.12 -46.97
N VAL A 130 -2.11 0.78 -48.13
CA VAL A 130 -3.36 1.10 -48.82
C VAL A 130 -3.88 -0.12 -49.58
N ILE A 131 -5.14 -0.48 -49.35
CA ILE A 131 -5.80 -1.57 -50.05
C ILE A 131 -6.22 -1.08 -51.44
N THR A 132 -5.56 -1.61 -52.49
CA THR A 132 -5.85 -1.30 -53.90
C THR A 132 -6.53 -2.48 -54.64
N ALA A 133 -6.98 -3.50 -53.90
CA ALA A 133 -7.66 -4.69 -54.42
C ALA A 133 -8.99 -4.35 -55.12
N ALA A 134 -9.44 -5.24 -56.02
CA ALA A 134 -10.68 -5.04 -56.78
C ALA A 134 -11.89 -4.86 -55.83
N GLY A 135 -12.62 -3.75 -55.98
CA GLY A 135 -13.78 -3.41 -55.15
C GLY A 135 -13.53 -2.32 -54.10
N THR A 136 -12.27 -1.95 -53.84
CA THR A 136 -11.92 -0.83 -52.94
C THR A 136 -11.45 0.37 -53.78
N PRO A 137 -12.24 1.46 -53.88
CA PRO A 137 -11.87 2.61 -54.70
C PRO A 137 -10.72 3.39 -54.05
N VAL A 138 -9.71 3.74 -54.85
CA VAL A 138 -8.73 4.78 -54.52
C VAL A 138 -9.24 6.08 -55.15
N PRO A 139 -9.57 7.12 -54.37
CA PRO A 139 -10.11 8.36 -54.92
C PRO A 139 -9.02 9.09 -55.72
N ASP A 140 -9.42 9.67 -56.86
CA ASP A 140 -8.52 10.48 -57.69
C ASP A 140 -8.32 11.87 -57.05
N LEU A 141 -7.36 11.94 -56.12
CA LEU A 141 -7.00 13.14 -55.38
C LEU A 141 -5.59 13.58 -55.71
N ASP A 142 -5.38 14.89 -55.82
CA ASP A 142 -4.06 15.48 -55.97
C ASP A 142 -3.25 15.42 -54.66
N GLU A 143 -1.93 15.50 -54.77
CA GLU A 143 -1.04 15.67 -53.61
C GLU A 143 -1.45 16.90 -52.78
N GLY A 144 -1.45 16.74 -51.45
CA GLY A 144 -1.89 17.76 -50.50
C GLY A 144 -3.40 17.82 -50.26
N SER A 145 -4.21 17.08 -51.02
CA SER A 145 -5.67 16.99 -50.80
C SER A 145 -6.01 16.31 -49.48
N LEU A 146 -7.13 16.67 -48.86
CA LEU A 146 -7.60 16.02 -47.64
C LEU A 146 -8.18 14.64 -47.93
N VAL A 147 -7.85 13.69 -47.06
CA VAL A 147 -8.30 12.30 -47.16
C VAL A 147 -8.51 11.73 -45.76
N VAL A 148 -9.52 10.87 -45.61
CA VAL A 148 -9.72 10.08 -44.39
C VAL A 148 -9.28 8.64 -44.59
N VAL A 149 -8.89 7.98 -43.52
CA VAL A 149 -8.47 6.58 -43.53
C VAL A 149 -9.54 5.73 -42.86
N LEU A 150 -10.07 4.77 -43.60
CA LEU A 150 -10.96 3.70 -43.16
C LEU A 150 -10.16 2.42 -42.97
N ALA A 151 -10.63 1.57 -42.07
CA ALA A 151 -10.13 0.21 -41.97
C ALA A 151 -11.01 -0.74 -42.80
N ARG A 152 -10.45 -1.83 -43.31
CA ARG A 152 -11.21 -2.84 -44.07
C ARG A 152 -12.43 -3.31 -43.26
N GLY A 153 -13.62 -3.15 -43.84
CA GLY A 153 -14.90 -3.49 -43.18
C GLY A 153 -15.48 -2.40 -42.28
N ASN A 154 -14.81 -1.26 -42.12
CA ASN A 154 -15.29 -0.10 -41.35
C ASN A 154 -15.80 1.02 -42.27
N LYS A 155 -16.98 1.57 -41.96
CA LYS A 155 -17.58 2.72 -42.66
C LYS A 155 -17.25 4.07 -42.02
N TYR A 156 -16.71 4.08 -40.80
CA TYR A 156 -16.40 5.29 -40.04
C TYR A 156 -14.91 5.68 -40.15
N PRO A 157 -14.60 6.95 -40.43
CA PRO A 157 -13.24 7.47 -40.44
C PRO A 157 -12.48 7.21 -39.14
N LEU A 158 -11.25 6.70 -39.26
CA LEU A 158 -10.36 6.43 -38.12
C LEU A 158 -9.13 7.33 -38.09
N ALA A 159 -8.74 7.92 -39.22
CA ALA A 159 -7.73 8.96 -39.28
C ALA A 159 -8.09 10.01 -40.34
N ILE A 160 -7.53 11.20 -40.22
CA ILE A 160 -7.56 12.26 -41.23
C ILE A 160 -6.14 12.75 -41.50
N GLY A 161 -5.84 13.00 -42.76
CA GLY A 161 -4.54 13.45 -43.22
C GLY A 161 -4.58 14.13 -44.58
N THR A 162 -3.40 14.44 -45.12
CA THR A 162 -3.24 14.97 -46.46
C THR A 162 -2.52 13.97 -47.36
N MET A 163 -2.97 13.82 -48.60
CA MET A 163 -2.32 12.99 -49.62
C MET A 163 -0.84 13.39 -49.76
N ALA A 164 0.07 12.43 -49.66
CA ALA A 164 1.51 12.63 -49.86
C ALA A 164 1.94 12.38 -51.32
N VAL A 165 1.09 11.69 -52.09
CA VAL A 165 1.19 11.46 -53.54
C VAL A 165 -0.23 11.43 -54.11
N SER A 166 -0.41 11.56 -55.44
CA SER A 166 -1.74 11.52 -56.03
C SER A 166 -2.40 10.14 -55.95
N GLY A 167 -3.74 10.12 -55.96
CA GLY A 167 -4.53 8.88 -55.98
C GLY A 167 -4.20 8.00 -57.19
N GLN A 168 -3.95 8.60 -58.35
CA GLN A 168 -3.47 7.89 -59.54
C GLN A 168 -2.11 7.22 -59.33
N ALA A 169 -1.18 7.87 -58.62
CA ALA A 169 0.13 7.28 -58.31
C ALA A 169 -0.01 6.06 -57.37
N ILE A 170 -0.95 6.12 -56.41
CA ILE A 170 -1.27 4.99 -55.53
C ILE A 170 -1.95 3.86 -56.33
N ALA A 171 -2.88 4.19 -57.22
CA ALA A 171 -3.61 3.20 -58.02
C ALA A 171 -2.74 2.53 -59.10
N SER A 172 -1.74 3.25 -59.64
CA SER A 172 -0.80 2.77 -60.66
C SER A 172 0.28 1.82 -60.10
N SER A 173 0.25 1.51 -58.80
CA SER A 173 1.19 0.61 -58.10
C SER A 173 1.03 -0.88 -58.44
N ARG A 174 0.15 -1.27 -59.37
CA ARG A 174 -0.08 -2.66 -59.81
C ARG A 174 0.99 -3.18 -60.78
N GLY A 175 2.27 -3.05 -60.42
CA GLY A 175 3.41 -3.58 -61.17
C GLY A 175 4.42 -4.27 -60.25
N SER A 176 5.39 -4.98 -60.84
CA SER A 176 6.38 -5.83 -60.13
C SER A 176 7.30 -5.09 -59.15
N GLN A 177 7.22 -3.75 -59.06
CA GLN A 177 7.81 -2.95 -57.99
C GLN A 177 6.83 -1.85 -57.54
N PRO A 178 6.12 -2.02 -56.41
CA PRO A 178 5.24 -0.98 -55.90
C PRO A 178 6.06 0.25 -55.46
N PRO A 179 5.60 1.49 -55.72
CA PRO A 179 6.26 2.70 -55.26
C PRO A 179 6.36 2.68 -53.72
N LYS A 180 7.60 2.77 -53.23
CA LYS A 180 7.90 2.91 -51.80
C LYS A 180 7.73 4.36 -51.41
N GLY A 181 7.02 4.63 -50.31
CA GLY A 181 6.80 5.99 -49.84
C GLY A 181 5.53 6.13 -49.02
N LYS A 182 5.26 7.38 -48.63
CA LYS A 182 4.07 7.75 -47.87
C LYS A 182 2.91 7.97 -48.83
N ALA A 183 1.74 7.44 -48.50
CA ALA A 183 0.48 7.72 -49.17
C ALA A 183 -0.25 8.90 -48.53
N VAL A 184 -0.23 8.99 -47.18
CA VAL A 184 -0.94 10.04 -46.43
C VAL A 184 -0.10 10.50 -45.25
N HIS A 185 0.06 11.82 -45.11
CA HIS A 185 0.56 12.44 -43.89
C HIS A 185 -0.54 12.53 -42.84
N ILE A 186 -0.38 11.83 -41.71
CA ILE A 186 -1.44 11.69 -40.71
C ILE A 186 -1.44 12.88 -39.74
N LEU A 187 -2.57 13.58 -39.71
CA LEU A 187 -2.77 14.75 -38.85
C LEU A 187 -3.40 14.33 -37.52
N HIS A 188 -4.52 13.62 -37.56
CA HIS A 188 -5.31 13.21 -36.40
C HIS A 188 -5.85 11.79 -36.58
N VAL A 189 -5.85 10.99 -35.51
CA VAL A 189 -6.26 9.58 -35.51
C VAL A 189 -7.10 9.23 -34.28
N HIS A 190 -8.02 8.28 -34.41
CA HIS A 190 -8.77 7.69 -33.31
C HIS A 190 -7.81 7.17 -32.22
N GLN A 191 -8.14 7.43 -30.95
CA GLN A 191 -7.29 7.14 -29.77
C GLN A 191 -6.01 8.00 -29.64
N ASP A 192 -5.86 9.08 -30.41
CA ASP A 192 -4.82 10.08 -30.11
C ASP A 192 -5.24 11.07 -29.03
N GLN A 193 -4.35 12.02 -28.71
CA GLN A 193 -4.55 12.96 -27.61
C GLN A 193 -5.61 14.02 -27.91
N LEU A 194 -5.94 14.28 -29.17
CA LEU A 194 -7.05 15.14 -29.51
C LEU A 194 -8.37 14.38 -29.33
N TRP A 195 -8.46 13.12 -29.76
CA TRP A 195 -9.62 12.27 -29.50
C TRP A 195 -9.86 12.07 -27.99
N ALA A 196 -8.79 11.90 -27.22
CA ALA A 196 -8.84 11.70 -25.77
C ALA A 196 -9.40 12.89 -24.98
N MET A 197 -9.46 14.09 -25.57
CA MET A 197 -10.11 15.27 -24.96
C MET A 197 -11.64 15.18 -24.98
N GLY A 198 -12.22 14.40 -25.90
CA GLY A 198 -13.66 14.23 -26.01
C GLY A 198 -14.23 13.16 -25.06
N PRO A 199 -15.50 12.77 -25.23
CA PRO A 199 -16.21 11.85 -24.34
C PRO A 199 -15.67 10.41 -24.36
N LYS A 200 -14.67 10.11 -25.19
CA LYS A 200 -14.10 8.76 -25.40
C LYS A 200 -15.16 7.73 -25.80
N SER A 201 -16.22 8.19 -26.46
CA SER A 201 -17.28 7.34 -26.97
C SER A 201 -16.69 6.24 -27.85
N GLU A 202 -17.13 5.00 -27.62
CA GLU A 202 -16.85 3.90 -28.53
C GLU A 202 -17.47 4.19 -29.91
N LEU A 203 -17.03 3.45 -30.93
CA LEU A 203 -17.57 3.55 -32.29
C LEU A 203 -19.11 3.42 -32.25
N PRO A 204 -19.85 4.12 -33.14
CA PRO A 204 -21.30 4.01 -33.22
C PRO A 204 -21.81 2.55 -33.25
N SER A 205 -22.96 2.29 -32.63
CA SER A 205 -23.47 0.95 -32.29
C SER A 205 -23.84 0.04 -33.47
N ASP A 206 -23.88 0.57 -34.68
CA ASP A 206 -23.96 -0.19 -35.94
C ASP A 206 -22.64 -0.86 -36.33
N TRP A 207 -21.58 -0.70 -35.52
CA TRP A 207 -20.31 -1.43 -35.50
C TRP A 207 -20.46 -2.93 -35.14
N SER A 208 -21.56 -3.58 -35.51
CA SER A 208 -21.61 -5.05 -35.48
C SER A 208 -20.62 -5.56 -36.51
N LEU A 209 -19.48 -6.05 -36.02
CA LEU A 209 -18.63 -7.00 -36.72
C LEU A 209 -19.53 -8.17 -37.15
N THR A 210 -20.08 -8.11 -38.35
CA THR A 210 -20.19 -9.31 -39.16
C THR A 210 -18.78 -9.85 -39.22
N LYS A 211 -18.51 -10.87 -38.38
CA LYS A 211 -17.40 -11.79 -38.54
C LYS A 211 -17.57 -12.41 -39.93
N VAL A 212 -17.17 -11.70 -40.96
CA VAL A 212 -16.72 -12.33 -42.19
C VAL A 212 -15.33 -12.84 -41.84
N PRO A 213 -15.10 -14.16 -41.84
CA PRO A 213 -13.77 -14.72 -41.66
C PRO A 213 -12.86 -14.07 -42.70
N LEU A 214 -11.81 -13.38 -42.23
CA LEU A 214 -10.76 -12.89 -43.11
C LEU A 214 -9.72 -14.00 -43.16
N ASP A 215 -9.58 -14.62 -44.33
CA ASP A 215 -8.47 -15.50 -44.64
C ASP A 215 -7.16 -14.69 -44.45
N ASP A 216 -6.36 -15.09 -43.48
CA ASP A 216 -5.09 -14.46 -43.08
C ASP A 216 -3.92 -14.82 -44.04
N GLU A 217 -4.17 -15.06 -45.34
CA GLU A 217 -3.14 -15.60 -46.25
C GLU A 217 -2.47 -14.59 -47.23
N GLU A 218 -2.77 -13.28 -47.19
CA GLU A 218 -2.27 -12.37 -48.25
C GLU A 218 -1.46 -11.13 -47.79
N TYR A 219 -0.92 -11.11 -46.58
CA TYR A 219 0.00 -10.04 -46.15
C TYR A 219 1.39 -10.59 -45.80
N GLU A 220 2.14 -11.03 -46.81
CA GLU A 220 3.58 -11.32 -46.66
C GLU A 220 4.40 -10.03 -46.72
N SER A 221 5.03 -9.69 -45.60
CA SER A 221 5.99 -8.58 -45.50
C SER A 221 7.40 -9.07 -45.89
N SER A 222 7.77 -8.93 -47.17
CA SER A 222 9.15 -9.09 -47.62
C SER A 222 9.94 -7.77 -47.51
N ASN A 223 10.88 -7.69 -46.58
CA ASN A 223 12.29 -7.34 -46.82
C ASN A 223 13.06 -7.10 -45.52
N GLU A 224 14.17 -7.83 -45.41
CA GLU A 224 15.33 -7.60 -44.57
C GLU A 224 16.00 -6.26 -44.93
N ASP A 225 16.45 -5.50 -43.93
CA ASP A 225 17.87 -5.13 -43.80
C ASP A 225 18.15 -4.42 -42.48
N ASN A 226 19.35 -4.71 -41.98
CA ASN A 226 19.97 -4.32 -40.72
C ASN A 226 20.08 -2.81 -40.52
N ASP A 227 19.81 -2.34 -39.30
CA ASP A 227 20.76 -1.52 -38.53
C ASP A 227 20.31 -1.33 -37.07
N GLU A 228 21.32 -1.13 -36.23
CA GLU A 228 21.37 -1.29 -34.78
C GLU A 228 20.56 -0.28 -33.94
N ASN A 229 20.22 -0.72 -32.73
CA ASN A 229 19.92 0.05 -31.51
C ASN A 229 18.78 1.09 -31.56
N ASP A 230 17.62 0.70 -31.05
CA ASP A 230 16.97 1.43 -29.94
C ASP A 230 15.84 0.58 -29.33
N THR A 231 16.05 0.17 -28.09
CA THR A 231 15.09 -0.55 -27.25
C THR A 231 14.04 0.42 -26.74
N ASP A 232 12.79 0.26 -27.18
CA ASP A 232 11.60 0.58 -26.38
C ASP A 232 10.39 -0.02 -27.10
N ASN A 233 9.81 -1.10 -26.55
CA ASN A 233 8.41 -1.38 -26.83
C ASN A 233 7.70 -2.20 -25.76
N ASP A 234 6.45 -1.80 -25.66
CA ASP A 234 5.41 -2.22 -24.76
C ASP A 234 4.40 -3.13 -25.47
N ASP A 235 3.77 -3.96 -24.63
CA ASP A 235 2.48 -4.64 -24.75
C ASP A 235 1.85 -4.87 -26.13
N SER A 236 1.82 -6.15 -26.50
CA SER A 236 0.59 -6.78 -26.99
C SER A 236 0.70 -8.29 -26.76
N LEU A 237 -0.16 -8.89 -25.92
CA LEU A 237 -0.62 -10.29 -26.05
C LEU A 237 -1.68 -10.61 -24.98
N ALA A 238 -2.93 -10.32 -25.31
CA ALA A 238 -4.08 -11.01 -24.76
C ALA A 238 -4.62 -11.94 -25.86
N LYS A 239 -4.35 -13.24 -25.73
CA LYS A 239 -5.06 -14.37 -26.35
C LYS A 239 -4.42 -15.66 -25.84
N ASP A 240 -5.05 -16.27 -24.85
CA ASP A 240 -5.28 -17.72 -24.72
C ASP A 240 -5.79 -18.05 -23.31
N ILE A 241 -7.11 -18.18 -23.17
CA ILE A 241 -7.72 -18.96 -22.09
C ILE A 241 -8.73 -19.90 -22.74
N GLY A 242 -8.25 -21.11 -23.03
CA GLY A 242 -9.07 -22.25 -23.39
C GLY A 242 -9.39 -23.09 -22.15
N ALA A 243 -10.69 -23.36 -21.99
CA ALA A 243 -11.29 -24.51 -21.31
C ALA A 243 -10.99 -24.75 -19.82
N VAL A 244 -11.95 -24.40 -18.97
CA VAL A 244 -12.25 -25.15 -17.74
C VAL A 244 -13.67 -25.68 -17.86
N SER A 245 -13.77 -27.00 -17.93
CA SER A 245 -15.00 -27.80 -17.93
C SER A 245 -15.66 -27.75 -16.54
N VAL A 246 -16.95 -27.43 -16.51
CA VAL A 246 -17.81 -27.60 -15.34
C VAL A 246 -18.39 -29.01 -15.40
N ALA A 247 -17.97 -29.87 -14.48
CA ALA A 247 -18.57 -31.17 -14.27
C ALA A 247 -19.98 -31.00 -13.64
N GLU A 248 -20.98 -31.57 -14.30
CA GLU A 248 -22.34 -31.73 -13.81
C GLU A 248 -22.33 -32.57 -12.52
N SER A 249 -22.98 -32.06 -11.47
CA SER A 249 -23.46 -32.91 -10.38
C SER A 249 -24.96 -32.70 -10.21
N LYS A 250 -25.67 -33.83 -10.30
CA LYS A 250 -27.12 -33.98 -10.37
C LYS A 250 -27.82 -33.43 -9.13
N GLY A 251 -28.99 -32.83 -9.38
CA GLY A 251 -29.86 -32.27 -8.37
C GLY A 251 -30.44 -33.28 -7.38
N LYS A 252 -30.76 -32.76 -6.19
CA LYS A 252 -31.76 -33.28 -5.28
C LYS A 252 -32.63 -32.11 -4.85
N GLU A 253 -33.92 -32.20 -5.19
CA GLU A 253 -34.97 -31.30 -4.74
C GLU A 253 -35.06 -31.26 -3.20
N PRO A 254 -35.54 -30.14 -2.64
CA PRO A 254 -36.45 -30.21 -1.52
C PRO A 254 -37.82 -29.64 -1.92
N THR A 255 -38.81 -30.44 -1.58
CA THR A 255 -40.25 -30.21 -1.67
C THR A 255 -40.73 -29.00 -0.85
N ARG A 256 -41.87 -28.47 -1.31
CA ARG A 256 -42.67 -27.35 -0.80
C ARG A 256 -43.24 -27.56 0.62
N ASP A 257 -43.66 -26.42 1.20
CA ASP A 257 -44.76 -26.16 2.18
C ASP A 257 -44.23 -25.25 3.32
N GLU A 258 -44.74 -24.08 3.73
CA GLU A 258 -45.84 -23.13 3.44
C GLU A 258 -45.40 -21.76 4.10
N PRO A 259 -46.23 -20.69 4.25
CA PRO A 259 -46.99 -19.90 3.28
C PRO A 259 -46.51 -18.42 3.22
N ILE A 260 -46.93 -17.73 2.16
CA ILE A 260 -46.73 -16.29 1.92
C ILE A 260 -47.63 -15.46 2.86
N ALA A 261 -47.08 -14.44 3.51
CA ALA A 261 -47.86 -13.35 4.10
C ALA A 261 -47.13 -12.00 3.92
N ASP A 262 -47.71 -11.19 3.04
CA ASP A 262 -47.77 -9.73 2.99
C ASP A 262 -46.47 -8.91 2.99
N THR A 263 -45.97 -8.68 1.77
CA THR A 263 -45.16 -7.53 1.40
C THR A 263 -46.02 -6.27 1.36
N GLU A 264 -45.85 -5.35 2.32
CA GLU A 264 -46.36 -3.97 2.16
C GLU A 264 -45.45 -3.18 1.20
N PRO A 265 -46.02 -2.31 0.34
CA PRO A 265 -45.29 -1.57 -0.68
C PRO A 265 -44.48 -0.40 -0.08
N ILE A 266 -43.24 -0.23 -0.56
CA ILE A 266 -42.38 0.92 -0.23
C ILE A 266 -42.83 2.11 -1.10
N ILE A 267 -43.40 3.14 -0.47
CA ILE A 267 -43.80 4.40 -1.09
C ILE A 267 -42.58 5.35 -1.19
N PRO A 268 -42.37 6.07 -2.30
CA PRO A 268 -41.28 7.03 -2.46
C PRO A 268 -41.35 8.21 -1.47
N GLU A 269 -40.20 8.72 -1.07
CA GLU A 269 -39.96 9.65 0.05
C GLU A 269 -40.50 11.10 -0.13
N SER A 270 -41.41 11.34 -1.07
CA SER A 270 -41.99 12.67 -1.34
C SER A 270 -43.42 12.87 -0.80
N SER A 271 -43.95 11.92 -0.04
CA SER A 271 -45.33 12.00 0.50
C SER A 271 -45.44 11.46 1.93
N ARG A 272 -44.81 12.13 2.91
CA ARG A 272 -45.17 11.95 4.33
C ARG A 272 -46.12 13.06 4.77
N PRO A 273 -47.27 12.77 5.39
CA PRO A 273 -48.08 13.79 6.04
C PRO A 273 -47.27 14.41 7.18
N VAL A 274 -47.44 15.71 7.40
CA VAL A 274 -46.92 16.39 8.58
C VAL A 274 -47.59 15.79 9.82
N GLU A 275 -46.89 14.94 10.56
CA GLU A 275 -47.40 14.39 11.82
C GLU A 275 -47.50 15.48 12.88
N GLU A 276 -48.68 15.60 13.50
CA GLU A 276 -48.94 16.51 14.61
C GLU A 276 -48.03 16.17 15.82
N PRO A 277 -47.62 17.17 16.62
CA PRO A 277 -46.78 16.92 17.79
C PRO A 277 -47.49 16.00 18.79
N ILE A 278 -46.85 14.86 19.10
CA ILE A 278 -47.37 13.88 20.08
C ILE A 278 -47.38 14.53 21.47
N VAL A 279 -48.55 14.95 21.93
CA VAL A 279 -48.76 15.41 23.32
C VAL A 279 -49.01 14.19 24.20
N LEU A 280 -48.21 14.06 25.27
CA LEU A 280 -48.36 13.01 26.30
C LEU A 280 -48.92 13.63 27.58
N SER A 281 -49.89 12.98 28.21
CA SER A 281 -50.33 13.33 29.56
C SER A 281 -49.25 12.98 30.60
N THR A 282 -49.28 13.63 31.76
CA THR A 282 -48.33 13.37 32.84
C THR A 282 -48.41 11.93 33.35
N GLU A 283 -49.62 11.36 33.40
CA GLU A 283 -49.88 9.97 33.80
C GLU A 283 -49.28 8.96 32.80
N GLU A 284 -49.36 9.24 31.49
CA GLU A 284 -48.74 8.42 30.45
C GLU A 284 -47.20 8.44 30.58
N VAL A 285 -46.61 9.63 30.81
CA VAL A 285 -45.16 9.77 31.00
C VAL A 285 -44.68 8.98 32.22
N ASP A 286 -45.37 9.09 33.34
CA ASP A 286 -45.02 8.36 34.57
C ASP A 286 -45.06 6.84 34.35
N LYS A 287 -46.09 6.34 33.66
CA LYS A 287 -46.22 4.91 33.33
C LYS A 287 -45.08 4.43 32.42
N TYR A 288 -44.79 5.15 31.33
CA TYR A 288 -43.73 4.75 30.41
C TYR A 288 -42.34 4.75 31.03
N LEU A 289 -42.07 5.71 31.91
CA LEU A 289 -40.81 5.75 32.67
C LEU A 289 -40.74 4.60 33.68
N GLN A 290 -41.85 4.25 34.34
CA GLN A 290 -41.92 3.11 35.26
C GLN A 290 -41.67 1.77 34.53
N ASP A 291 -42.30 1.56 33.38
CA ASP A 291 -42.10 0.34 32.57
C ASP A 291 -40.66 0.23 32.06
N ALA A 292 -40.06 1.35 31.64
CA ALA A 292 -38.65 1.40 31.23
C ALA A 292 -37.70 1.10 32.40
N LEU A 293 -38.01 1.56 33.62
CA LEU A 293 -37.23 1.25 34.81
C LEU A 293 -37.31 -0.25 35.17
N LEU A 294 -38.51 -0.84 35.14
CA LEU A 294 -38.67 -2.29 35.38
C LEU A 294 -37.92 -3.13 34.35
N GLN A 295 -37.92 -2.70 33.07
CA GLN A 295 -37.11 -3.31 32.01
C GLN A 295 -35.60 -3.29 32.35
N VAL A 296 -35.09 -2.16 32.83
CA VAL A 296 -33.68 -2.02 33.22
C VAL A 296 -33.35 -2.90 34.43
N LEU A 297 -34.15 -2.81 35.49
CA LEU A 297 -33.89 -3.52 36.75
C LEU A 297 -34.00 -5.04 36.60
N LYS A 298 -34.85 -5.54 35.70
CA LYS A 298 -35.01 -6.98 35.46
C LYS A 298 -33.95 -7.55 34.50
N PHE A 299 -33.63 -6.84 33.42
CA PHE A 299 -32.87 -7.42 32.30
C PHE A 299 -31.47 -6.81 32.09
N LYS A 300 -31.16 -5.65 32.67
CA LYS A 300 -29.84 -4.99 32.50
C LYS A 300 -29.03 -4.94 33.80
N ILE A 301 -29.69 -4.73 34.94
CA ILE A 301 -29.04 -4.69 36.27
C ILE A 301 -29.43 -5.97 37.04
N THR A 302 -28.99 -7.12 36.55
CA THR A 302 -29.19 -8.42 37.20
C THR A 302 -28.31 -8.56 38.45
N GLU A 303 -28.57 -9.56 39.30
CA GLU A 303 -27.80 -9.76 40.54
C GLU A 303 -26.29 -9.85 40.30
N ASP A 304 -25.85 -10.54 39.25
CA ASP A 304 -24.43 -10.69 38.92
C ASP A 304 -23.79 -9.38 38.48
N VAL A 305 -24.49 -8.60 37.65
CA VAL A 305 -23.98 -7.33 37.09
C VAL A 305 -24.07 -6.20 38.13
N SER A 306 -25.01 -6.28 39.07
CA SER A 306 -25.21 -5.26 40.10
C SER A 306 -23.99 -5.06 41.01
N LYS A 307 -23.17 -6.10 41.23
CA LYS A 307 -21.95 -6.05 42.04
C LYS A 307 -20.86 -5.16 41.44
N GLU A 308 -20.82 -5.05 40.12
CA GLU A 308 -19.83 -4.26 39.37
C GLU A 308 -20.34 -2.85 39.05
N LEU A 309 -21.66 -2.70 38.83
CA LEU A 309 -22.28 -1.44 38.41
C LEU A 309 -22.69 -0.52 39.58
N LEU A 310 -22.95 -1.06 40.78
CA LEU A 310 -23.42 -0.28 41.93
C LEU A 310 -22.29 -0.01 42.93
N PRO A 311 -22.25 1.17 43.57
CA PRO A 311 -23.27 2.22 43.59
C PRO A 311 -23.28 3.10 42.32
N MET A 312 -24.48 3.36 41.76
CA MET A 312 -24.66 4.15 40.53
C MET A 312 -25.42 5.44 40.79
N ASN A 313 -24.96 6.57 40.25
CA ASN A 313 -25.68 7.85 40.34
C ASN A 313 -27.03 7.81 39.60
N ALA A 314 -28.08 8.38 40.21
CA ALA A 314 -29.44 8.45 39.67
C ALA A 314 -29.55 9.09 38.28
N SER A 315 -28.72 10.10 37.98
CA SER A 315 -28.68 10.74 36.67
C SER A 315 -28.16 9.78 35.60
N THR A 316 -27.11 9.02 35.90
CA THR A 316 -26.55 8.00 35.00
C THR A 316 -27.54 6.86 34.76
N LEU A 317 -28.20 6.40 35.82
CA LEU A 317 -29.27 5.39 35.72
C LEU A 317 -30.38 5.87 34.77
N TYR A 318 -30.81 7.12 34.92
CA TYR A 318 -31.84 7.70 34.06
C TYR A 318 -31.35 7.85 32.61
N SER A 319 -30.24 8.54 32.37
CA SER A 319 -29.79 8.89 31.01
C SER A 319 -29.31 7.69 30.20
N SER A 320 -28.57 6.78 30.83
CA SER A 320 -27.85 5.71 30.14
C SER A 320 -28.59 4.38 30.15
N TYR A 321 -29.55 4.19 31.07
CA TYR A 321 -30.29 2.94 31.18
C TYR A 321 -31.79 3.13 30.96
N VAL A 322 -32.45 4.09 31.62
CA VAL A 322 -33.91 4.28 31.46
C VAL A 322 -34.26 4.80 30.07
N LEU A 323 -33.61 5.88 29.60
CA LEU A 323 -33.94 6.49 28.30
C LEU A 323 -33.81 5.52 27.11
N PRO A 324 -32.74 4.71 26.97
CA PRO A 324 -32.60 3.79 25.83
C PRO A 324 -33.54 2.57 25.93
N ASN A 325 -34.03 2.23 27.12
CA ASN A 325 -34.88 1.06 27.37
C ASN A 325 -36.39 1.36 27.42
N ARG A 326 -36.80 2.56 27.01
CA ARG A 326 -38.21 2.88 26.73
C ARG A 326 -38.74 2.07 25.55
N ALA A 327 -40.05 1.83 25.53
CA ALA A 327 -40.71 1.25 24.36
C ALA A 327 -40.67 2.24 23.18
N PRO A 328 -40.58 1.74 21.94
CA PRO A 328 -40.62 2.59 20.76
C PRO A 328 -41.99 3.22 20.51
N GLY A 329 -42.05 4.21 19.62
CA GLY A 329 -43.27 4.99 19.34
C GLY A 329 -43.52 6.07 20.40
N ARG A 330 -44.77 6.28 20.81
CA ARG A 330 -45.16 7.35 21.75
C ARG A 330 -44.38 7.32 23.08
N ALA A 331 -44.00 6.14 23.56
CA ALA A 331 -43.24 6.00 24.81
C ALA A 331 -41.78 6.49 24.73
N ALA A 332 -41.21 6.62 23.53
CA ALA A 332 -39.85 7.13 23.34
C ALA A 332 -39.72 8.63 23.70
N GLU A 333 -40.83 9.37 23.62
CA GLU A 333 -40.93 10.80 23.95
C GLU A 333 -41.11 11.08 25.46
N ALA A 334 -41.24 10.04 26.29
CA ALA A 334 -41.44 10.16 27.72
C ALA A 334 -40.17 10.66 28.42
N ASP A 335 -40.21 11.85 29.00
CA ASP A 335 -39.09 12.48 29.71
C ASP A 335 -39.49 12.91 31.12
N ILE A 336 -38.55 12.75 32.07
CA ILE A 336 -38.72 13.06 33.48
C ILE A 336 -39.14 14.50 33.75
N LYS A 337 -38.83 15.47 32.87
CA LYS A 337 -39.30 16.85 33.02
C LYS A 337 -40.82 17.00 32.85
N LYS A 338 -41.44 16.07 32.12
CA LYS A 338 -42.90 16.00 31.88
C LYS A 338 -43.63 15.06 32.86
N SER A 339 -42.88 14.35 33.71
CA SER A 339 -43.40 13.48 34.78
C SER A 339 -43.97 14.26 35.97
N SER A 340 -44.74 13.60 36.83
CA SER A 340 -45.22 14.16 38.10
C SER A 340 -44.09 14.54 39.06
N TRP A 341 -42.92 13.94 38.89
CA TRP A 341 -41.74 14.13 39.74
C TRP A 341 -40.83 15.26 39.28
N LYS A 342 -40.82 15.59 37.98
CA LYS A 342 -40.00 16.62 37.30
C LYS A 342 -38.48 16.47 37.40
N LYS A 343 -37.97 15.64 38.32
CA LYS A 343 -36.55 15.38 38.60
C LYS A 343 -36.33 13.91 38.93
N ALA A 344 -35.30 13.29 38.34
CA ALA A 344 -34.99 11.86 38.51
C ALA A 344 -34.73 11.48 39.98
N ALA A 345 -33.97 12.30 40.73
CA ALA A 345 -33.71 12.04 42.14
C ALA A 345 -34.99 12.02 43.00
N LYS A 346 -36.00 12.84 42.67
CA LYS A 346 -37.29 12.84 43.39
C LYS A 346 -38.10 11.59 43.07
N TRP A 347 -38.07 11.17 41.81
CA TRP A 347 -38.72 9.95 41.34
C TRP A 347 -38.10 8.69 41.98
N PHE A 348 -36.78 8.54 41.96
CA PHE A 348 -36.14 7.36 42.56
C PHE A 348 -36.33 7.27 44.09
N LYS A 349 -36.41 8.39 44.82
CA LYS A 349 -36.82 8.39 46.23
C LYS A 349 -38.27 7.90 46.43
N ALA A 350 -39.15 8.10 45.44
CA ALA A 350 -40.51 7.56 45.48
C ALA A 350 -40.53 6.06 45.15
N VAL A 351 -39.69 5.60 44.22
CA VAL A 351 -39.50 4.18 43.89
C VAL A 351 -38.87 3.41 45.06
N GLU A 352 -37.96 4.03 45.81
CA GLU A 352 -37.39 3.46 47.04
C GLU A 352 -38.46 3.20 48.11
N LYS A 353 -39.47 4.08 48.24
CA LYS A 353 -40.61 3.85 49.15
C LYS A 353 -41.49 2.67 48.75
N GLN A 354 -41.41 2.22 47.49
CA GLN A 354 -42.08 1.03 46.99
C GLN A 354 -41.22 -0.23 47.19
N ASP A 355 -40.07 -0.12 47.84
CA ASP A 355 -39.13 -1.24 48.10
C ASP A 355 -38.59 -1.93 46.83
N LEU A 356 -38.59 -1.22 45.69
CA LEU A 356 -38.01 -1.69 44.43
C LEU A 356 -36.48 -1.52 44.40
N VAL A 357 -35.98 -0.47 45.03
CA VAL A 357 -34.57 -0.08 45.04
C VAL A 357 -34.19 0.50 46.40
N LYS A 358 -32.90 0.45 46.76
CA LYS A 358 -32.35 1.21 47.88
C LYS A 358 -31.44 2.30 47.37
N CYS A 359 -31.64 3.53 47.86
CA CYS A 359 -30.88 4.69 47.48
C CYS A 359 -30.17 5.32 48.69
N LYS A 360 -29.08 6.04 48.43
CA LYS A 360 -28.39 6.83 49.45
C LYS A 360 -27.95 8.16 48.88
N GLU A 361 -28.13 9.22 49.66
CA GLU A 361 -27.65 10.54 49.30
C GLU A 361 -26.21 10.71 49.80
N ILE A 362 -25.31 11.02 48.86
CA ILE A 362 -23.88 11.24 49.13
C ILE A 362 -23.53 12.60 48.55
N LYS A 363 -23.13 13.55 49.40
CA LYS A 363 -22.73 14.92 49.00
C LYS A 363 -23.77 15.64 48.11
N GLY A 364 -25.07 15.44 48.37
CA GLY A 364 -26.17 16.08 47.64
C GLY A 364 -26.59 15.38 46.35
N GLU A 365 -25.97 14.25 46.00
CA GLU A 365 -26.35 13.41 44.86
C GLU A 365 -26.93 12.07 45.31
N LEU A 366 -27.95 11.58 44.59
CA LEU A 366 -28.63 10.33 44.90
C LEU A 366 -27.97 9.15 44.16
N PHE A 367 -27.56 8.12 44.89
CA PHE A 367 -26.99 6.89 44.35
C PHE A 367 -27.90 5.69 44.60
N LEU A 368 -28.07 4.84 43.60
CA LEU A 368 -28.65 3.51 43.70
C LEU A 368 -27.61 2.56 44.30
N LEU A 369 -27.97 1.88 45.40
CA LEU A 369 -27.09 0.95 46.11
C LEU A 369 -27.44 -0.51 45.83
N SER A 370 -28.72 -0.85 45.79
CA SER A 370 -29.18 -2.21 45.51
C SER A 370 -30.58 -2.22 44.89
N VAL A 371 -30.89 -3.34 44.24
CA VAL A 371 -32.20 -3.61 43.61
C VAL A 371 -32.86 -4.76 44.35
N ASN A 372 -34.17 -4.68 44.59
CA ASN A 372 -34.92 -5.79 45.18
C ASN A 372 -35.43 -6.73 44.08
N SER A 373 -34.60 -7.68 43.64
CA SER A 373 -34.93 -8.66 42.60
C SER A 373 -36.18 -9.51 42.92
N ASN A 374 -36.58 -9.60 44.19
CA ASN A 374 -37.72 -10.38 44.65
C ASN A 374 -39.06 -9.64 44.60
N HIS A 375 -39.07 -8.36 44.22
CA HIS A 375 -40.28 -7.53 44.20
C HIS A 375 -41.35 -8.06 43.21
N PRO A 376 -42.64 -8.12 43.59
CA PRO A 376 -43.71 -8.67 42.74
C PRO A 376 -43.77 -8.06 41.33
N GLN A 377 -43.63 -6.72 41.23
CA GLN A 377 -43.64 -6.04 39.93
C GLN A 377 -42.50 -6.50 38.99
N LEU A 378 -41.31 -6.83 39.52
CA LEU A 378 -40.22 -7.34 38.70
C LEU A 378 -40.47 -8.79 38.28
N LYS A 379 -41.09 -9.61 39.12
CA LYS A 379 -41.44 -11.00 38.76
C LYS A 379 -42.47 -11.04 37.64
N GLU A 380 -43.51 -10.21 37.73
CA GLU A 380 -44.63 -10.14 36.77
C GLU A 380 -44.27 -9.41 35.46
N PHE A 381 -43.27 -8.53 35.48
CA PHE A 381 -42.91 -7.73 34.31
C PHE A 381 -42.41 -8.57 33.13
N LYS A 382 -43.07 -8.47 31.98
CA LYS A 382 -42.65 -9.12 30.73
C LYS A 382 -41.83 -8.15 29.89
N GLY A 383 -40.70 -8.61 29.38
CA GLY A 383 -39.79 -7.76 28.62
C GLY A 383 -40.43 -7.19 27.36
N GLN A 384 -40.11 -5.95 27.05
CA GLN A 384 -40.59 -5.22 25.87
C GLN A 384 -39.45 -4.91 24.89
N LYS A 385 -39.81 -4.67 23.62
CA LYS A 385 -38.87 -4.14 22.62
C LYS A 385 -38.50 -2.71 23.01
N THR A 386 -37.23 -2.36 22.91
CA THR A 386 -36.73 -1.03 23.33
C THR A 386 -36.29 -0.15 22.17
N VAL A 387 -36.22 1.16 22.39
CA VAL A 387 -35.64 2.13 21.45
C VAL A 387 -34.21 1.75 21.06
N GLU A 388 -33.39 1.32 22.02
CA GLU A 388 -32.04 0.78 21.77
C GLU A 388 -32.05 -0.41 20.79
N GLN A 389 -32.97 -1.35 20.99
CA GLN A 389 -33.09 -2.55 20.14
C GLN A 389 -33.64 -2.21 18.74
N GLN A 390 -34.56 -1.25 18.62
CA GLN A 390 -35.06 -0.80 17.32
C GLN A 390 -33.97 -0.07 16.53
N ALA A 391 -33.24 0.85 17.17
CA ALA A 391 -32.13 1.56 16.54
C ALA A 391 -31.02 0.59 16.11
N ALA A 392 -30.68 -0.42 16.93
CA ALA A 392 -29.72 -1.45 16.57
C ALA A 392 -30.19 -2.33 15.40
N ARG A 393 -31.49 -2.60 15.30
CA ARG A 393 -32.07 -3.37 14.19
C ARG A 393 -32.13 -2.55 12.90
N GLN A 394 -32.51 -1.27 12.97
CA GLN A 394 -32.46 -0.34 11.83
C GLN A 394 -31.02 -0.17 11.34
N ALA A 395 -30.06 0.07 12.23
CA ALA A 395 -28.65 0.13 11.87
C ALA A 395 -28.14 -1.18 11.24
N LYS A 396 -28.62 -2.35 11.68
CA LYS A 396 -28.30 -3.65 11.04
C LYS A 396 -28.95 -3.80 9.66
N VAL A 397 -30.18 -3.33 9.47
CA VAL A 397 -30.87 -3.37 8.17
C VAL A 397 -30.24 -2.36 7.20
N GLU A 398 -29.94 -1.16 7.64
CA GLU A 398 -29.19 -0.15 6.87
C GLU A 398 -27.77 -0.63 6.54
N ALA A 399 -27.08 -1.31 7.46
CA ALA A 399 -25.81 -1.96 7.18
C ALA A 399 -25.94 -3.12 6.19
N LYS A 400 -27.06 -3.86 6.20
CA LYS A 400 -27.33 -4.96 5.26
C LYS A 400 -27.67 -4.44 3.85
N ILE A 401 -28.49 -3.38 3.76
CA ILE A 401 -28.79 -2.67 2.51
C ILE A 401 -27.52 -1.98 1.97
N SER A 402 -26.69 -1.43 2.84
CA SER A 402 -25.38 -0.86 2.46
C SER A 402 -24.38 -1.94 2.03
N GLN A 403 -24.43 -3.14 2.61
CA GLN A 403 -23.63 -4.30 2.18
C GLN A 403 -24.10 -4.87 0.83
N GLU A 404 -25.40 -4.92 0.59
CA GLU A 404 -25.96 -5.39 -0.69
C GLU A 404 -25.69 -4.38 -1.82
N ASN A 405 -25.77 -3.06 -1.57
CA ASN A 405 -25.39 -2.04 -2.54
C ASN A 405 -23.86 -1.92 -2.74
N ALA A 406 -23.04 -2.14 -1.71
CA ALA A 406 -21.58 -2.16 -1.83
C ALA A 406 -21.04 -3.41 -2.54
N ALA A 407 -21.78 -4.52 -2.56
CA ALA A 407 -21.39 -5.75 -3.26
C ALA A 407 -21.47 -5.64 -4.79
N VAL A 408 -22.28 -4.71 -5.30
CA VAL A 408 -22.49 -4.43 -6.74
C VAL A 408 -21.46 -3.40 -7.26
N HIS A 409 -21.00 -2.46 -6.42
CA HIS A 409 -19.97 -1.46 -6.77
C HIS A 409 -18.59 -1.69 -6.13
N SER A 410 -18.26 -2.92 -5.71
CA SER A 410 -16.93 -3.22 -5.18
C SER A 410 -15.89 -3.21 -6.30
N LEU A 411 -14.86 -2.36 -6.17
CA LEU A 411 -13.73 -2.31 -7.07
C LEU A 411 -12.86 -3.55 -6.86
N GLU A 412 -12.75 -4.39 -7.87
CA GLU A 412 -11.88 -5.56 -7.85
C GLU A 412 -10.49 -5.18 -8.38
N VAL A 413 -9.47 -5.61 -7.63
CA VAL A 413 -8.07 -5.45 -8.00
C VAL A 413 -7.45 -6.84 -8.05
N LEU A 414 -7.05 -7.26 -9.25
CA LEU A 414 -6.43 -8.54 -9.51
C LEU A 414 -4.96 -8.32 -9.81
N GLU A 415 -4.08 -8.88 -8.98
CA GLU A 415 -2.65 -8.84 -9.24
C GLU A 415 -2.30 -9.77 -10.40
N ALA A 416 -1.42 -9.29 -11.28
CA ALA A 416 -0.96 -9.99 -12.45
C ALA A 416 0.57 -9.97 -12.49
N TYR A 417 1.17 -11.13 -12.67
CA TYR A 417 2.63 -11.27 -12.70
C TYR A 417 3.06 -11.69 -14.09
N ARG A 418 4.02 -10.97 -14.67
CA ARG A 418 4.62 -11.29 -15.97
C ARG A 418 6.03 -11.86 -15.79
N PRO A 419 6.38 -12.95 -16.50
CA PRO A 419 7.73 -13.47 -16.49
C PRO A 419 8.75 -12.42 -16.98
N ASN A 420 9.97 -12.50 -16.46
CA ASN A 420 11.13 -11.73 -16.90
C ASN A 420 12.24 -12.68 -17.36
N SER A 421 13.44 -12.15 -17.64
CA SER A 421 14.56 -12.97 -18.14
C SER A 421 14.95 -14.13 -17.23
N THR A 422 14.81 -14.01 -15.91
CA THR A 422 15.20 -15.08 -14.96
C THR A 422 14.11 -16.14 -14.79
N SER A 423 12.84 -15.76 -14.91
CA SER A 423 11.70 -16.67 -14.75
C SER A 423 11.19 -17.28 -16.06
N SER A 424 11.53 -16.72 -17.23
CA SER A 424 11.00 -17.15 -18.54
C SER A 424 11.22 -18.64 -18.84
N GLY A 425 12.37 -19.20 -18.48
CA GLY A 425 12.68 -20.62 -18.73
C GLY A 425 11.69 -21.58 -18.05
N LEU A 426 11.15 -21.21 -16.88
CA LEU A 426 10.13 -22.02 -16.18
C LEU A 426 8.79 -22.03 -16.93
N PHE A 427 8.43 -20.90 -17.55
CA PHE A 427 7.19 -20.82 -18.34
C PHE A 427 7.32 -21.60 -19.65
N GLU A 428 8.45 -21.49 -20.33
CA GLU A 428 8.75 -22.30 -21.52
C GLU A 428 8.74 -23.80 -21.21
N ALA A 429 9.39 -24.21 -20.11
CA ALA A 429 9.42 -25.61 -19.68
C ALA A 429 8.04 -26.17 -19.27
N THR A 430 7.09 -25.30 -18.94
CA THR A 430 5.71 -25.69 -18.62
C THR A 430 4.72 -25.44 -19.77
N GLY A 431 5.21 -25.09 -20.96
CA GLY A 431 4.39 -24.83 -22.14
C GLY A 431 3.52 -23.57 -22.05
N ARG A 432 3.96 -22.57 -21.26
CA ARG A 432 3.25 -21.31 -21.00
C ARG A 432 3.97 -20.13 -21.67
N SER A 433 3.20 -19.09 -22.01
CA SER A 433 3.74 -17.88 -22.66
C SER A 433 4.62 -17.04 -21.73
N LYS A 434 5.80 -16.64 -22.19
CA LYS A 434 6.68 -15.69 -21.48
C LYS A 434 6.15 -14.25 -21.47
N ASP A 435 5.26 -13.94 -22.39
CA ASP A 435 4.60 -12.62 -22.50
C ASP A 435 3.22 -12.60 -21.83
N GLY A 436 2.79 -13.75 -21.28
CA GLY A 436 1.52 -13.90 -20.59
C GLY A 436 1.51 -13.28 -19.19
N TYR A 437 0.30 -12.97 -18.73
CA TYR A 437 0.02 -12.46 -17.38
C TYR A 437 -0.62 -13.57 -16.55
N TYR A 438 -0.10 -13.80 -15.35
CA TYR A 438 -0.51 -14.91 -14.49
C TYR A 438 -0.99 -14.42 -13.13
N SER A 439 -2.04 -15.06 -12.61
CA SER A 439 -2.50 -14.89 -11.23
C SER A 439 -1.67 -15.73 -10.26
N LEU A 440 -1.67 -15.34 -8.98
CA LEU A 440 -0.99 -16.10 -7.92
C LEU A 440 -1.47 -17.57 -7.86
N GLN A 441 -2.75 -17.82 -8.13
CA GLN A 441 -3.33 -19.16 -8.12
C GLN A 441 -2.80 -20.03 -9.26
N GLU A 442 -2.71 -19.47 -10.47
CA GLU A 442 -2.13 -20.15 -11.63
C GLU A 442 -0.64 -20.44 -11.43
N LEU A 443 0.11 -19.49 -10.86
CA LEU A 443 1.53 -19.68 -10.53
C LEU A 443 1.72 -20.79 -9.50
N ARG A 444 0.92 -20.82 -8.43
CA ARG A 444 0.95 -21.90 -7.44
C ARG A 444 0.62 -23.26 -8.03
N ALA A 445 -0.40 -23.33 -8.90
CA ALA A 445 -0.77 -24.55 -9.58
C ALA A 445 0.34 -25.02 -10.55
N MET A 446 0.93 -24.10 -11.30
CA MET A 446 2.05 -24.34 -12.21
C MET A 446 3.27 -24.87 -11.46
N LEU A 447 3.70 -24.19 -10.39
CA LEU A 447 4.81 -24.62 -9.56
C LEU A 447 4.57 -26.01 -8.97
N ALA A 448 3.38 -26.25 -8.42
CA ALA A 448 3.03 -27.54 -7.83
C ALA A 448 3.06 -28.68 -8.87
N ALA A 449 2.59 -28.42 -10.10
CA ALA A 449 2.64 -29.38 -11.20
C ALA A 449 4.08 -29.66 -11.64
N TYR A 450 4.88 -28.60 -11.83
CA TYR A 450 6.28 -28.71 -12.25
C TYR A 450 7.13 -29.49 -11.24
N ILE A 451 7.02 -29.13 -9.95
CA ILE A 451 7.71 -29.82 -8.85
C ILE A 451 7.37 -31.32 -8.82
N LYS A 452 6.10 -31.66 -9.08
CA LYS A 452 5.63 -33.05 -9.10
C LYS A 452 6.16 -33.80 -10.32
N GLU A 453 6.07 -33.21 -11.50
CA GLU A 453 6.52 -33.81 -12.77
C GLU A 453 8.03 -34.10 -12.74
N LYS A 454 8.83 -33.11 -12.34
CA LYS A 454 10.28 -33.21 -12.27
C LYS A 454 10.80 -33.91 -11.01
N GLN A 455 9.89 -34.39 -10.15
CA GLN A 455 10.20 -35.08 -8.89
C GLN A 455 11.17 -34.29 -7.99
N LEU A 456 11.01 -32.97 -7.94
CA LEU A 456 11.92 -32.06 -7.24
C LEU A 456 11.72 -32.04 -5.72
N SER A 457 10.75 -32.80 -5.20
CA SER A 457 10.55 -32.90 -3.75
C SER A 457 11.74 -33.60 -3.09
N ASP A 458 12.25 -33.04 -2.00
CA ASP A 458 13.40 -33.63 -1.32
C ASP A 458 13.02 -35.00 -0.73
N PRO A 459 13.74 -36.08 -1.08
CA PRO A 459 13.38 -37.44 -0.67
C PRO A 459 13.51 -37.67 0.84
N LYS A 460 14.31 -36.87 1.55
CA LYS A 460 14.48 -36.95 3.00
C LYS A 460 13.47 -36.09 3.75
N ASN A 461 12.98 -35.00 3.16
CA ASN A 461 12.02 -34.11 3.79
C ASN A 461 11.13 -33.41 2.75
N GLN A 462 9.91 -33.91 2.58
CA GLN A 462 8.94 -33.43 1.58
C GLN A 462 8.46 -31.98 1.78
N ARG A 463 8.82 -31.30 2.89
CA ARG A 463 8.58 -29.86 3.07
C ARG A 463 9.50 -28.99 2.21
N PHE A 464 10.59 -29.56 1.69
CA PHE A 464 11.54 -28.86 0.84
C PHE A 464 11.54 -29.42 -0.56
N ILE A 465 11.98 -28.60 -1.51
CA ILE A 465 12.28 -29.03 -2.88
C ILE A 465 13.75 -28.74 -3.19
N ARG A 466 14.31 -29.51 -4.12
CA ARG A 466 15.61 -29.27 -4.74
C ARG A 466 15.34 -28.78 -6.16
N PRO A 467 15.35 -27.47 -6.42
CA PRO A 467 15.03 -26.95 -7.74
C PRO A 467 16.07 -27.42 -8.75
N ASP A 468 15.62 -27.77 -9.95
CA ASP A 468 16.49 -27.99 -11.11
C ASP A 468 17.00 -26.64 -11.65
N GLU A 469 17.84 -26.65 -12.68
CA GLU A 469 18.44 -25.43 -13.23
C GLU A 469 17.39 -24.36 -13.62
N ILE A 470 16.27 -24.81 -14.19
CA ILE A 470 15.18 -23.96 -14.66
C ILE A 470 14.44 -23.33 -13.48
N LEU A 471 14.02 -24.13 -12.49
CA LEU A 471 13.31 -23.61 -11.32
C LEU A 471 14.25 -22.78 -10.44
N ARG A 472 15.55 -23.11 -10.40
CA ARG A 472 16.56 -22.37 -9.66
C ARG A 472 16.73 -20.97 -10.22
N ALA A 473 16.88 -20.83 -11.53
CA ALA A 473 16.95 -19.52 -12.18
C ALA A 473 15.72 -18.63 -11.88
N ALA A 474 14.52 -19.24 -11.85
CA ALA A 474 13.28 -18.52 -11.59
C ALA A 474 13.11 -18.07 -10.13
N LEU A 475 13.63 -18.84 -9.16
CA LEU A 475 13.44 -18.60 -7.73
C LEU A 475 14.63 -17.89 -7.05
N SER A 476 15.81 -17.94 -7.65
CA SER A 476 17.03 -17.33 -7.10
C SER A 476 16.97 -15.80 -7.15
N LYS A 477 17.44 -15.14 -6.09
CA LYS A 477 17.78 -13.72 -6.11
C LYS A 477 19.10 -13.50 -6.84
N LYS A 478 19.38 -12.26 -7.26
CA LYS A 478 20.64 -11.91 -7.91
C LYS A 478 21.83 -12.30 -7.02
N GLY A 479 22.63 -13.26 -7.46
CA GLY A 479 23.80 -13.77 -6.72
C GLY A 479 23.50 -14.89 -5.71
N GLU A 480 22.26 -15.40 -5.60
CA GLU A 480 21.89 -16.49 -4.69
C GLU A 480 22.07 -17.87 -5.35
N GLN A 481 22.86 -18.75 -4.73
CA GLN A 481 22.85 -20.17 -5.05
C GLN A 481 21.73 -20.87 -4.29
N LEU A 482 20.75 -21.41 -5.02
CA LEU A 482 19.54 -21.99 -4.44
C LEU A 482 19.49 -23.51 -4.70
N ASP A 483 20.10 -24.28 -3.80
CA ASP A 483 20.13 -25.75 -3.91
C ASP A 483 18.92 -26.44 -3.31
N ARG A 484 18.28 -25.79 -2.34
CA ARG A 484 17.13 -26.32 -1.60
C ARG A 484 16.25 -25.17 -1.12
N VAL A 485 14.94 -25.29 -1.26
CA VAL A 485 13.99 -24.25 -0.84
C VAL A 485 12.76 -24.85 -0.17
N PRO A 486 12.22 -24.22 0.91
CA PRO A 486 10.93 -24.61 1.48
C PRO A 486 9.82 -24.52 0.43
N ARG A 487 8.92 -25.51 0.41
CA ARG A 487 7.88 -25.63 -0.61
C ARG A 487 6.87 -24.48 -0.54
N ASP A 488 6.59 -23.98 0.65
CA ASP A 488 5.71 -22.83 0.93
C ASP A 488 6.30 -21.49 0.46
N GLU A 489 7.63 -21.33 0.46
CA GLU A 489 8.29 -20.11 -0.04
C GLU A 489 8.35 -20.01 -1.58
N THR A 490 8.17 -21.12 -2.30
CA THR A 490 8.39 -21.17 -3.76
C THR A 490 7.52 -20.17 -4.53
N SER A 491 6.25 -19.99 -4.14
CA SER A 491 5.37 -19.04 -4.83
C SER A 491 5.78 -17.60 -4.60
N ASP A 492 6.21 -17.28 -3.38
CA ASP A 492 6.53 -15.91 -2.99
C ASP A 492 7.87 -15.50 -3.61
N ARG A 493 8.85 -16.41 -3.65
CA ARG A 493 10.11 -16.22 -4.37
C ARG A 493 9.89 -16.03 -5.86
N LEU A 494 9.05 -16.85 -6.49
CA LEU A 494 8.73 -16.71 -7.90
C LEU A 494 8.10 -15.34 -8.18
N VAL A 495 7.07 -14.97 -7.41
CA VAL A 495 6.35 -13.70 -7.59
C VAL A 495 7.27 -12.49 -7.42
N ASN A 496 8.11 -12.47 -6.39
CA ASN A 496 9.05 -11.37 -6.15
C ASN A 496 10.10 -11.23 -7.26
N ASN A 497 10.37 -12.30 -8.00
CA ASN A 497 11.27 -12.33 -9.15
C ASN A 497 10.55 -12.11 -10.48
N MET A 498 9.27 -11.73 -10.48
CA MET A 498 8.49 -11.42 -11.69
C MET A 498 8.17 -9.93 -11.78
N VAL A 499 7.71 -9.48 -12.95
CA VAL A 499 7.24 -8.10 -13.12
C VAL A 499 5.81 -7.99 -12.62
N HIS A 500 5.58 -7.10 -11.65
CA HIS A 500 4.26 -6.87 -11.06
C HIS A 500 3.43 -5.90 -11.90
N HIS A 501 2.20 -6.32 -12.19
CA HIS A 501 1.14 -5.54 -12.81
C HIS A 501 -0.17 -5.79 -12.07
N HIS A 502 -1.22 -5.05 -12.42
CA HIS A 502 -2.55 -5.34 -11.89
C HIS A 502 -3.64 -4.99 -12.89
N PHE A 503 -4.76 -5.68 -12.75
CA PHE A 503 -6.01 -5.36 -13.40
C PHE A 503 -6.96 -4.75 -12.37
N ILE A 504 -7.63 -3.68 -12.75
CA ILE A 504 -8.54 -2.97 -11.86
C ILE A 504 -9.85 -2.65 -12.57
N GLY A 505 -10.97 -2.99 -11.95
CA GLY A 505 -12.29 -2.78 -12.55
C GLY A 505 -13.41 -3.00 -11.56
N TYR A 506 -14.58 -2.44 -11.85
CA TYR A 506 -15.80 -2.79 -11.14
C TYR A 506 -16.33 -4.12 -11.70
N LYS A 507 -17.07 -4.90 -10.89
CA LYS A 507 -17.58 -6.22 -11.28
C LYS A 507 -18.37 -6.24 -12.61
N ASP A 508 -19.00 -5.12 -12.95
CA ASP A 508 -19.82 -4.98 -14.16
C ASP A 508 -19.04 -4.41 -15.37
N GLN A 509 -17.72 -4.21 -15.24
CA GLN A 509 -16.87 -3.59 -16.26
C GLN A 509 -15.69 -4.49 -16.61
N GLN A 510 -15.19 -4.36 -17.85
CA GLN A 510 -13.92 -5.00 -18.18
C GLN A 510 -12.79 -4.35 -17.36
N PRO A 511 -11.98 -5.16 -16.65
CA PRO A 511 -10.94 -4.62 -15.81
C PRO A 511 -9.81 -4.04 -16.66
N ARG A 512 -9.35 -2.85 -16.28
CA ARG A 512 -8.27 -2.13 -16.96
C ARG A 512 -6.93 -2.66 -16.49
N PHE A 513 -6.05 -2.95 -17.44
CA PHE A 513 -4.65 -3.24 -17.16
C PHE A 513 -3.88 -1.98 -16.73
N VAL A 514 -3.11 -2.11 -15.65
CA VAL A 514 -2.26 -1.05 -15.12
C VAL A 514 -0.86 -1.61 -14.88
N LYS A 515 0.13 -0.84 -15.34
CA LYS A 515 1.53 -1.23 -15.19
C LYS A 515 2.09 -0.93 -13.81
N GLY A 516 2.89 -1.86 -13.32
CA GLY A 516 3.50 -1.78 -11.99
C GLY A 516 2.59 -2.35 -10.90
N GLY A 517 3.20 -2.59 -9.74
CA GLY A 517 2.45 -2.98 -8.54
C GLY A 517 1.45 -1.91 -8.10
N ILE A 518 0.47 -2.33 -7.32
CA ILE A 518 -0.61 -1.47 -6.82
C ILE A 518 -0.03 -0.44 -5.85
N LYS A 519 -0.29 0.86 -6.09
CA LYS A 519 0.09 1.95 -5.17
C LYS A 519 -1.16 2.48 -4.48
N PRO A 520 -1.20 2.59 -3.14
CA PRO A 520 -2.38 3.04 -2.42
C PRO A 520 -2.67 4.53 -2.62
N ILE A 521 -3.94 4.91 -2.46
CA ILE A 521 -4.39 6.31 -2.39
C ILE A 521 -3.83 6.94 -1.13
N GLN A 522 -3.21 8.11 -1.26
CA GLN A 522 -2.62 8.84 -0.14
C GLN A 522 -3.55 9.96 0.30
N ILE A 523 -3.88 10.00 1.59
CA ILE A 523 -4.63 11.08 2.24
C ILE A 523 -3.68 11.76 3.23
N VAL A 524 -3.26 12.99 2.94
CA VAL A 524 -2.33 13.75 3.77
C VAL A 524 -3.04 14.98 4.34
N GLN A 525 -3.12 15.11 5.66
CA GLN A 525 -3.72 16.26 6.31
C GLN A 525 -2.59 17.17 6.85
N GLU A 526 -2.47 18.43 6.43
CA GLU A 526 -1.35 19.32 6.83
C GLU A 526 -1.74 20.79 7.10
N ILE A 527 -0.90 21.55 7.83
CA ILE A 527 -1.14 22.98 8.13
C ILE A 527 -0.44 23.83 7.06
N ARG A 528 -1.19 24.62 6.29
CA ARG A 528 -0.65 25.37 5.13
C ARG A 528 -0.30 26.83 5.45
N SER A 529 -1.03 27.49 6.35
CA SER A 529 -0.75 28.86 6.79
C SER A 529 -1.50 29.19 8.08
N GLY A 530 -0.79 29.64 9.12
CA GLY A 530 -1.38 29.93 10.43
C GLY A 530 -1.95 28.68 11.10
N ARG A 531 -3.25 28.71 11.48
CA ARG A 531 -3.98 27.57 12.06
C ARG A 531 -4.88 26.84 11.03
N LYS A 532 -4.70 27.10 9.73
CA LYS A 532 -5.56 26.51 8.68
C LYS A 532 -5.02 25.14 8.26
N THR A 533 -5.84 24.13 8.53
CA THR A 533 -5.64 22.74 8.11
C THR A 533 -6.18 22.53 6.69
N VAL A 534 -5.47 21.74 5.89
CA VAL A 534 -5.92 21.23 4.59
C VAL A 534 -5.79 19.70 4.55
N THR A 535 -6.63 19.03 3.77
CA THR A 535 -6.53 17.61 3.46
C THR A 535 -6.22 17.45 1.98
N LYS A 536 -5.13 16.76 1.66
CA LYS A 536 -4.66 16.45 0.31
C LYS A 536 -4.92 14.98 0.00
N VAL A 537 -5.36 14.70 -1.21
CA VAL A 537 -5.67 13.35 -1.69
C VAL A 537 -4.97 13.13 -3.02
N SER A 538 -4.22 12.05 -3.17
CA SER A 538 -3.52 11.71 -4.42
C SER A 538 -3.56 10.22 -4.73
N GLY A 539 -3.40 9.87 -6.00
CA GLY A 539 -3.46 8.48 -6.48
C GLY A 539 -4.87 7.98 -6.82
N LEU A 540 -5.86 8.88 -6.92
CA LEU A 540 -7.25 8.54 -7.27
C LEU A 540 -7.36 7.90 -8.65
N GLU A 541 -6.57 8.36 -9.61
CA GLU A 541 -6.56 7.91 -11.00
C GLU A 541 -6.13 6.46 -11.13
N LEU A 542 -5.28 6.00 -10.21
CA LEU A 542 -4.82 4.61 -10.15
C LEU A 542 -5.95 3.65 -9.78
N PHE A 543 -7.03 4.16 -9.17
CA PHE A 543 -8.24 3.41 -8.79
C PHE A 543 -9.45 3.74 -9.67
N LEU A 544 -9.20 4.27 -10.88
CA LEU A 544 -10.24 4.65 -11.84
C LEU A 544 -11.24 5.69 -11.30
N ILE A 545 -10.81 6.49 -10.31
CA ILE A 545 -11.62 7.58 -9.80
C ILE A 545 -11.35 8.83 -10.63
N ASP A 546 -12.43 9.37 -11.21
CA ASP A 546 -12.40 10.67 -11.85
C ASP A 546 -12.17 11.75 -10.79
N VAL A 547 -11.04 12.44 -10.91
CA VAL A 547 -10.57 13.43 -9.94
C VAL A 547 -11.51 14.63 -9.88
N ASP A 548 -12.08 15.04 -11.01
CA ASP A 548 -12.89 16.25 -11.11
C ASP A 548 -14.30 15.98 -10.52
N ALA A 549 -14.89 14.81 -10.80
CA ALA A 549 -16.12 14.35 -10.18
C ALA A 549 -15.96 14.13 -8.66
N PHE A 550 -14.87 13.48 -8.23
CA PHE A 550 -14.56 13.29 -6.82
C PHE A 550 -14.40 14.64 -6.09
N SER A 551 -13.75 15.62 -6.74
CA SER A 551 -13.56 16.95 -6.18
C SER A 551 -14.88 17.68 -5.97
N GLN A 552 -15.82 17.58 -6.91
CA GLN A 552 -17.16 18.17 -6.79
C GLN A 552 -17.97 17.53 -5.66
N GLU A 553 -17.95 16.20 -5.55
CA GLU A 553 -18.63 15.45 -4.50
C GLU A 553 -18.10 15.81 -3.10
N ILE A 554 -16.78 15.85 -2.95
CA ILE A 554 -16.13 16.24 -1.69
C ILE A 554 -16.39 17.72 -1.37
N GLN A 555 -16.41 18.61 -2.36
CA GLN A 555 -16.74 20.02 -2.18
C GLN A 555 -18.15 20.19 -1.60
N LEU A 556 -19.13 19.46 -2.13
CA LEU A 556 -20.51 19.46 -1.65
C LEU A 556 -20.62 18.87 -0.24
N LEU A 557 -20.03 17.67 -0.03
CA LEU A 557 -20.12 16.96 1.24
C LEU A 557 -19.45 17.73 2.39
N CYS A 558 -18.29 18.33 2.12
CA CYS A 558 -17.51 19.03 3.13
C CYS A 558 -17.91 20.51 3.28
N ALA A 559 -18.78 21.03 2.41
CA ALA A 559 -19.11 22.46 2.29
C ALA A 559 -17.84 23.36 2.33
N SER A 560 -16.77 22.91 1.66
CA SER A 560 -15.42 23.46 1.79
C SER A 560 -14.79 23.70 0.42
N SER A 561 -13.88 24.67 0.31
CA SER A 561 -13.16 24.91 -0.95
C SER A 561 -12.27 23.71 -1.28
N VAL A 562 -12.36 23.25 -2.53
CA VAL A 562 -11.52 22.21 -3.11
C VAL A 562 -10.73 22.79 -4.27
N SER A 563 -9.46 22.40 -4.42
CA SER A 563 -8.64 22.76 -5.57
C SER A 563 -7.88 21.53 -6.05
N VAL A 564 -7.73 21.40 -7.36
CA VAL A 564 -7.01 20.29 -8.00
C VAL A 564 -5.74 20.84 -8.64
N THR A 565 -4.61 20.22 -8.34
CA THR A 565 -3.30 20.61 -8.91
C THR A 565 -2.54 19.38 -9.40
N PRO A 566 -1.64 19.48 -10.39
CA PRO A 566 -0.76 18.37 -10.73
C PRO A 566 0.05 17.89 -9.52
N LEU A 567 0.19 16.57 -9.37
CA LEU A 567 0.94 15.96 -8.26
C LEU A 567 2.44 16.23 -8.44
N VAL A 568 3.03 16.94 -7.48
CA VAL A 568 4.45 17.31 -7.50
C VAL A 568 5.32 16.07 -7.32
N GLY A 569 6.32 15.88 -8.20
CA GLY A 569 7.24 14.73 -8.15
C GLY A 569 6.76 13.50 -8.92
N ALA A 570 5.53 13.49 -9.45
CA ALA A 570 5.07 12.45 -10.36
C ALA A 570 5.55 12.69 -11.81
N SER A 571 5.75 11.61 -12.56
CA SER A 571 6.09 11.71 -13.99
C SER A 571 4.98 12.45 -14.74
N PRO A 572 5.30 13.47 -15.57
CA PRO A 572 4.32 14.18 -16.38
C PRO A 572 3.49 13.26 -17.30
N LYS A 573 4.04 12.09 -17.65
CA LYS A 573 3.37 11.07 -18.48
C LYS A 573 2.16 10.43 -17.79
N LEU A 574 2.14 10.38 -16.45
CA LEU A 574 1.07 9.74 -15.68
C LEU A 574 -0.12 10.67 -15.39
N ASN A 575 0.07 11.99 -15.59
CA ASN A 575 -0.95 13.03 -15.36
C ASN A 575 -1.66 12.92 -14.00
N LEU A 576 -0.92 12.52 -12.95
CA LEU A 576 -1.46 12.40 -11.60
C LEU A 576 -1.75 13.78 -11.02
N LYS A 577 -2.88 13.92 -10.35
CA LYS A 577 -3.38 15.12 -9.70
C LYS A 577 -3.44 14.91 -8.18
N GLU A 578 -3.35 16.02 -7.47
CA GLU A 578 -3.59 16.15 -6.04
C GLU A 578 -4.84 16.99 -5.83
N VAL A 579 -5.81 16.45 -5.10
CA VAL A 579 -7.01 17.16 -4.65
C VAL A 579 -6.73 17.72 -3.26
N MET A 580 -6.75 19.04 -3.13
CA MET A 580 -6.62 19.71 -1.84
C MET A 580 -7.98 20.27 -1.39
N VAL A 581 -8.43 19.84 -0.22
CA VAL A 581 -9.67 20.23 0.44
C VAL A 581 -9.33 21.11 1.64
N GLN A 582 -10.03 22.24 1.81
CA GLN A 582 -9.90 23.06 3.01
C GLN A 582 -10.52 22.35 4.24
N GLY A 583 -9.81 22.35 5.36
CA GLY A 583 -10.26 21.73 6.61
C GLY A 583 -9.77 20.28 6.83
N PRO A 584 -9.97 19.72 8.04
CA PRO A 584 -9.56 18.36 8.40
C PRO A 584 -10.61 17.33 7.92
N GLN A 585 -10.64 17.07 6.62
CA GLN A 585 -11.70 16.30 5.96
C GLN A 585 -11.34 14.83 5.72
N SER A 586 -10.32 14.30 6.40
CA SER A 586 -9.81 12.94 6.18
C SER A 586 -10.87 11.85 6.38
N THR A 587 -11.74 11.99 7.39
CA THR A 587 -12.84 11.04 7.63
C THR A 587 -13.84 11.03 6.48
N ASN A 588 -14.28 12.22 6.04
CA ASN A 588 -15.23 12.36 4.94
C ASN A 588 -14.66 11.83 3.62
N VAL A 589 -13.41 12.17 3.31
CA VAL A 589 -12.66 11.63 2.17
C VAL A 589 -12.59 10.11 2.22
N THR A 590 -12.19 9.53 3.36
CA THR A 590 -12.08 8.07 3.51
C THR A 590 -13.43 7.39 3.33
N SER A 591 -14.50 7.95 3.90
CA SER A 591 -15.86 7.43 3.74
C SER A 591 -16.31 7.44 2.29
N VAL A 592 -16.06 8.52 1.54
CA VAL A 592 -16.39 8.58 0.10
C VAL A 592 -15.62 7.53 -0.70
N LEU A 593 -14.33 7.34 -0.43
CA LEU A 593 -13.52 6.33 -1.12
C LEU A 593 -14.01 4.90 -0.84
N ILE A 594 -14.36 4.59 0.40
CA ILE A 594 -14.94 3.29 0.77
C ILE A 594 -16.32 3.11 0.11
N ASN A 595 -17.15 4.15 0.07
CA ASN A 595 -18.46 4.11 -0.58
C ASN A 595 -18.35 3.94 -2.10
N LYS A 596 -17.26 4.43 -2.72
CA LYS A 596 -16.90 4.16 -4.11
C LYS A 596 -16.31 2.76 -4.34
N GLY A 597 -16.34 1.90 -3.32
CA GLY A 597 -15.94 0.50 -3.44
C GLY A 597 -14.44 0.24 -3.27
N ILE A 598 -13.65 1.23 -2.84
CA ILE A 598 -12.21 1.04 -2.62
C ILE A 598 -11.98 0.27 -1.32
N PRO A 599 -11.26 -0.87 -1.36
CA PRO A 599 -10.85 -1.57 -0.15
C PRO A 599 -9.94 -0.71 0.72
N LYS A 600 -10.21 -0.67 2.03
CA LYS A 600 -9.44 0.10 3.02
C LYS A 600 -7.93 -0.18 3.00
N LYS A 601 -7.51 -1.39 2.62
CA LYS A 601 -6.08 -1.76 2.48
C LYS A 601 -5.32 -0.93 1.45
N TYR A 602 -6.02 -0.27 0.52
CA TYR A 602 -5.44 0.59 -0.51
C TYR A 602 -5.59 2.09 -0.21
N ILE A 603 -5.98 2.45 1.01
CA ILE A 603 -6.09 3.85 1.45
C ILE A 603 -5.09 4.07 2.58
N GLU A 604 -4.11 4.93 2.35
CA GLU A 604 -3.11 5.33 3.35
C GLU A 604 -3.41 6.73 3.86
N PHE A 605 -3.27 6.93 5.18
CA PHE A 605 -3.57 8.20 5.84
C PHE A 605 -2.36 8.72 6.63
N LEU A 606 -2.06 10.01 6.46
CA LEU A 606 -0.98 10.73 7.13
C LEU A 606 -1.48 12.06 7.71
N ASP A 607 -1.55 12.20 9.04
CA ASP A 607 -1.93 13.46 9.70
C ASP A 607 -0.72 14.26 10.21
N LYS A 608 -0.46 15.39 9.54
CA LYS A 608 0.53 16.42 9.90
C LYS A 608 -0.08 17.64 10.62
N THR A 609 -1.39 17.65 10.94
CA THR A 609 -2.11 18.83 11.50
C THR A 609 -2.34 18.82 12.98
N SER A 610 -2.10 17.70 13.64
CA SER A 610 -2.13 17.66 15.09
C SER A 610 -1.19 18.75 15.63
N LYS A 611 -1.76 19.86 16.14
CA LYS A 611 -1.11 20.60 17.22
C LYS A 611 -0.78 19.55 18.24
N LYS A 612 0.52 19.33 18.52
CA LYS A 612 1.08 18.48 19.58
C LYS A 612 0.03 18.19 20.65
N ASN A 613 -0.83 17.18 20.44
CA ASN A 613 -1.75 16.71 21.46
C ASN A 613 -0.81 15.96 22.39
N GLY A 614 -0.46 16.63 23.48
CA GLY A 614 0.69 16.33 24.32
C GLY A 614 0.64 14.99 25.05
N ASN A 615 -0.29 14.10 24.71
CA ASN A 615 -0.56 12.89 25.48
C ASN A 615 -0.50 11.56 24.74
N ASN A 616 -0.17 11.46 23.43
CA ASN A 616 -0.03 10.13 22.81
C ASN A 616 0.88 10.02 21.57
N LYS A 617 1.70 11.04 21.25
CA LYS A 617 2.73 10.88 20.21
C LYS A 617 4.00 10.34 20.85
N VAL A 618 4.49 9.21 20.33
CA VAL A 618 5.81 8.66 20.64
C VAL A 618 6.85 9.74 20.31
N LYS A 619 7.68 10.07 21.29
CA LYS A 619 8.78 11.02 21.16
C LYS A 619 10.13 10.37 21.37
N HIS A 620 10.14 9.22 22.03
CA HIS A 620 11.35 8.49 22.35
C HIS A 620 11.16 7.03 21.95
N VAL A 621 12.22 6.45 21.41
CA VAL A 621 12.35 5.00 21.25
C VAL A 621 13.52 4.57 22.12
N VAL A 622 13.31 3.53 22.93
CA VAL A 622 14.38 2.86 23.67
C VAL A 622 14.63 1.53 22.99
N LEU A 623 15.79 1.42 22.34
CA LEU A 623 16.22 0.22 21.62
C LEU A 623 17.24 -0.53 22.50
N LEU A 624 16.83 -1.67 23.03
CA LEU A 624 17.65 -2.49 23.91
C LEU A 624 18.06 -3.76 23.17
N SER A 625 19.35 -3.98 23.00
CA SER A 625 19.91 -5.22 22.45
C SER A 625 20.41 -6.09 23.61
N ILE A 626 19.99 -7.36 23.68
CA ILE A 626 20.44 -8.30 24.71
C ILE A 626 21.14 -9.47 24.05
N ASP A 627 22.46 -9.52 24.14
CA ASP A 627 23.30 -10.48 23.45
C ASP A 627 22.97 -11.94 23.85
N SER A 628 22.83 -12.83 22.85
CA SER A 628 22.46 -14.26 22.99
C SER A 628 21.21 -14.62 23.84
N PHE A 629 20.20 -13.75 23.92
CA PHE A 629 18.96 -14.01 24.70
C PHE A 629 17.81 -14.65 23.90
N TYR A 630 17.68 -15.99 23.87
CA TYR A 630 16.71 -16.66 22.98
C TYR A 630 15.25 -16.39 23.31
N GLU A 631 14.39 -16.60 22.31
CA GLU A 631 12.93 -16.62 22.48
C GLU A 631 12.50 -17.60 23.60
N ASN A 632 13.07 -18.81 23.60
CA ASN A 632 12.77 -19.79 24.64
C ASN A 632 13.22 -19.31 26.04
N ASP A 633 14.34 -18.59 26.15
CA ASP A 633 14.78 -18.03 27.43
C ASP A 633 13.81 -16.97 27.94
N LEU A 634 13.34 -16.08 27.06
CA LEU A 634 12.31 -15.09 27.41
C LEU A 634 11.02 -15.77 27.85
N ALA A 635 10.56 -16.78 27.12
CA ALA A 635 9.35 -17.53 27.45
C ALA A 635 9.47 -18.26 28.80
N VAL A 636 10.55 -19.01 29.02
CA VAL A 636 10.82 -19.74 30.27
C VAL A 636 10.97 -18.77 31.45
N PHE A 637 11.75 -17.70 31.28
CA PHE A 637 12.00 -16.72 32.33
C PHE A 637 10.72 -15.99 32.74
N THR A 638 9.92 -15.51 31.79
CA THR A 638 8.69 -14.75 32.09
C THR A 638 7.57 -15.64 32.64
N ALA A 639 7.52 -16.92 32.25
CA ALA A 639 6.64 -17.90 32.86
C ALA A 639 6.99 -18.15 34.34
N ALA A 640 8.28 -18.31 34.65
CA ALA A 640 8.77 -18.50 36.01
C ALA A 640 8.69 -17.22 36.88
N ASN A 641 8.82 -16.04 36.26
CA ASN A 641 8.92 -14.75 36.93
C ASN A 641 7.82 -13.78 36.46
N SER A 642 6.54 -14.17 36.61
CA SER A 642 5.38 -13.43 36.08
C SER A 642 5.21 -11.97 36.52
N LYS A 643 5.98 -11.51 37.51
CA LYS A 643 6.03 -10.13 38.05
C LYS A 643 7.29 -9.35 37.63
N SER A 644 8.18 -9.96 36.84
CA SER A 644 9.42 -9.32 36.37
C SER A 644 9.13 -8.16 35.41
N THR A 645 10.16 -7.37 35.12
CA THR A 645 10.04 -6.24 34.17
C THR A 645 9.73 -6.76 32.78
N LEU A 646 10.48 -7.76 32.29
CA LEU A 646 10.28 -8.43 31.01
C LEU A 646 8.88 -9.04 30.92
N ALA A 647 8.39 -9.71 31.97
CA ALA A 647 7.03 -10.26 31.98
C ALA A 647 5.96 -9.15 31.84
N THR A 648 6.21 -7.97 32.42
CA THR A 648 5.33 -6.81 32.27
C THR A 648 5.39 -6.23 30.85
N LEU A 649 6.58 -6.14 30.26
CA LEU A 649 6.78 -5.63 28.91
C LEU A 649 6.16 -6.55 27.86
N VAL A 650 6.27 -7.88 28.01
CA VAL A 650 5.58 -8.89 27.17
C VAL A 650 4.06 -8.73 27.27
N LYS A 651 3.50 -8.66 28.48
CA LYS A 651 2.04 -8.47 28.69
C LYS A 651 1.48 -7.18 28.08
N THR A 652 2.33 -6.16 27.92
CA THR A 652 1.95 -4.84 27.39
C THR A 652 2.46 -4.60 25.98
N GLY A 653 3.09 -5.59 25.36
CA GLY A 653 3.71 -5.51 24.05
C GLY A 653 3.16 -6.48 23.03
N ILE A 654 3.87 -6.51 21.90
CA ILE A 654 3.73 -7.45 20.80
C ILE A 654 5.03 -8.21 20.71
N GLU A 655 4.96 -9.53 20.85
CA GLU A 655 6.08 -10.43 20.66
C GLU A 655 6.00 -11.03 19.26
N PHE A 656 7.06 -10.91 18.48
CA PHE A 656 7.20 -11.57 17.20
C PHE A 656 7.97 -12.88 17.43
N THR A 657 7.28 -14.01 17.36
CA THR A 657 7.81 -15.35 17.64
C THR A 657 8.53 -15.98 16.45
N ASN A 658 8.42 -15.34 15.27
CA ASN A 658 9.08 -15.77 14.04
C ASN A 658 9.95 -14.64 13.47
N ALA A 659 10.84 -14.09 14.29
CA ALA A 659 11.75 -13.03 13.88
C ALA A 659 13.12 -13.61 13.49
N GLN A 660 13.65 -13.16 12.35
CA GLN A 660 14.96 -13.56 11.85
C GLN A 660 15.91 -12.37 11.69
N THR A 661 17.19 -12.59 11.96
CA THR A 661 18.26 -11.62 11.67
C THR A 661 18.86 -11.82 10.28
N THR A 662 19.75 -10.90 9.89
CA THR A 662 20.50 -10.95 8.63
C THR A 662 21.53 -12.07 8.62
N LYS A 663 22.01 -12.40 7.42
CA LYS A 663 23.15 -13.30 7.20
C LYS A 663 24.34 -12.48 6.69
N PRO A 664 25.57 -12.66 7.21
CA PRO A 664 25.92 -13.55 8.33
C PRO A 664 25.24 -13.13 9.64
N SER A 665 24.91 -14.10 10.49
CA SER A 665 24.20 -13.88 11.74
C SER A 665 25.16 -13.56 12.87
N ASP A 666 25.87 -12.43 12.75
CA ASP A 666 26.83 -12.00 13.75
C ASP A 666 26.48 -10.61 14.34
N SER A 667 27.22 -10.23 15.38
CA SER A 667 26.99 -9.04 16.21
C SER A 667 26.89 -7.75 15.44
N PHE A 668 27.89 -7.45 14.62
CA PHE A 668 27.98 -6.18 13.91
C PHE A 668 26.98 -6.09 12.73
N PRO A 669 26.89 -7.11 11.84
CA PRO A 669 25.96 -7.14 10.72
C PRO A 669 24.49 -6.95 11.14
N ARG A 670 24.09 -7.57 12.26
CA ARG A 670 22.73 -7.44 12.79
C ARG A 670 22.46 -6.07 13.39
N LEU A 671 23.39 -5.54 14.20
CA LEU A 671 23.19 -4.24 14.84
C LEU A 671 22.95 -3.17 13.77
N ILE A 672 23.70 -3.25 12.67
CA ILE A 672 23.51 -2.41 11.50
C ILE A 672 22.11 -2.63 10.89
N ALA A 673 21.67 -3.88 10.72
CA ALA A 673 20.36 -4.18 10.15
C ALA A 673 19.20 -3.50 10.89
N GLN A 674 19.19 -3.55 12.22
CA GLN A 674 18.11 -2.92 13.02
C GLN A 674 18.18 -1.39 13.04
N LEU A 675 19.34 -0.79 12.75
CA LEU A 675 19.57 0.66 12.75
C LEU A 675 19.38 1.30 11.36
N THR A 676 19.75 0.60 10.28
CA THR A 676 19.73 1.12 8.91
C THR A 676 18.57 0.58 8.07
N GLY A 677 18.02 -0.57 8.48
CA GLY A 677 17.02 -1.31 7.71
C GLY A 677 17.57 -2.06 6.50
N GLY A 678 18.90 -2.16 6.39
CA GLY A 678 19.62 -2.87 5.32
C GLY A 678 20.23 -4.19 5.76
N THR A 679 20.42 -5.10 4.81
CA THR A 679 21.31 -6.25 4.98
C THR A 679 22.78 -5.82 4.99
N PRO A 680 23.71 -6.70 5.39
CA PRO A 680 25.16 -6.44 5.38
C PRO A 680 25.67 -5.95 4.02
N ILE A 681 25.02 -6.37 2.94
CA ILE A 681 25.34 -5.97 1.56
C ILE A 681 25.01 -4.49 1.33
N SER A 682 23.78 -4.05 1.61
CA SER A 682 23.38 -2.66 1.32
C SER A 682 23.93 -1.67 2.33
N ALA A 683 24.20 -2.12 3.56
CA ALA A 683 24.81 -1.29 4.58
C ALA A 683 26.34 -1.19 4.44
N GLY A 684 26.96 -2.02 3.59
CA GLY A 684 28.41 -2.02 3.35
C GLY A 684 29.24 -2.57 4.51
N VAL A 685 28.62 -3.34 5.41
CA VAL A 685 29.26 -3.88 6.62
C VAL A 685 28.97 -5.37 6.68
N TRP A 686 29.91 -6.18 6.16
CA TRP A 686 29.74 -7.63 6.04
C TRP A 686 29.99 -8.38 7.35
N TYR A 687 31.02 -7.99 8.09
CA TYR A 687 31.46 -8.59 9.36
C TYR A 687 32.20 -7.52 10.21
N ASP A 688 32.58 -7.84 11.44
CA ASP A 688 33.40 -6.94 12.28
C ASP A 688 34.84 -6.81 11.76
N ASP A 689 35.42 -7.90 11.25
CA ASP A 689 36.67 -7.89 10.47
C ASP A 689 36.40 -8.35 9.03
N SER A 690 36.72 -7.52 8.04
CA SER A 690 36.44 -7.76 6.62
C SER A 690 37.52 -7.19 5.71
N TYR A 691 37.66 -7.73 4.49
CA TYR A 691 38.58 -7.20 3.48
C TYR A 691 37.84 -6.68 2.26
N ASP A 692 37.95 -5.38 1.98
CA ASP A 692 37.32 -4.74 0.82
C ASP A 692 38.35 -4.50 -0.28
N ARG A 693 38.16 -5.18 -1.43
CA ARG A 693 39.05 -5.09 -2.60
C ARG A 693 38.90 -3.80 -3.41
N SER A 694 37.82 -3.05 -3.19
CA SER A 694 37.50 -1.81 -3.90
C SER A 694 38.02 -0.56 -3.18
N LEU A 695 38.27 -0.66 -1.88
CA LEU A 695 38.77 0.44 -1.06
C LEU A 695 40.30 0.49 -1.05
N TYR A 696 40.86 1.68 -0.86
CA TYR A 696 42.29 1.88 -0.65
C TYR A 696 42.57 2.01 0.85
N ALA A 697 43.74 1.55 1.29
CA ALA A 697 44.12 1.62 2.70
C ALA A 697 44.09 3.08 3.22
N PRO A 698 43.65 3.32 4.47
CA PRO A 698 43.62 4.66 5.04
C PRO A 698 44.97 5.38 4.95
N GLY A 699 44.95 6.67 4.60
CA GLY A 699 46.15 7.50 4.48
C GLY A 699 46.97 7.29 3.19
N THR A 700 46.48 6.52 2.22
CA THR A 700 47.13 6.32 0.92
C THR A 700 46.73 7.33 -0.15
N ASP A 701 45.81 8.25 0.13
CA ASP A 701 45.24 9.18 -0.86
C ASP A 701 44.73 8.50 -2.14
N CYS A 702 44.14 7.30 -1.98
CA CYS A 702 43.69 6.44 -3.09
C CYS A 702 44.80 6.02 -4.06
N ALA A 703 46.04 5.93 -3.59
CA ALA A 703 47.19 5.46 -4.37
C ALA A 703 47.60 4.02 -3.98
N GLY A 704 48.12 3.26 -4.94
CA GLY A 704 48.62 1.89 -4.72
C GLY A 704 47.67 0.80 -5.22
N ALA A 705 47.83 -0.43 -4.72
CA ALA A 705 46.92 -1.52 -5.01
C ALA A 705 45.62 -1.33 -4.22
N SER A 706 44.47 -1.52 -4.88
CA SER A 706 43.18 -1.53 -4.19
C SER A 706 43.05 -2.80 -3.35
N GLY A 707 42.41 -2.68 -2.19
CA GLY A 707 42.38 -3.71 -1.16
C GLY A 707 42.78 -3.17 0.21
N THR A 708 41.86 -3.17 1.16
CA THR A 708 42.18 -2.90 2.57
C THR A 708 41.30 -3.71 3.51
N GLU A 709 41.88 -4.05 4.65
CA GLU A 709 41.13 -4.55 5.79
C GLU A 709 40.26 -3.42 6.38
N ILE A 710 39.09 -3.81 6.86
CA ILE A 710 38.04 -2.97 7.45
C ILE A 710 37.72 -3.60 8.80
N LEU A 711 38.12 -2.91 9.87
CA LEU A 711 38.04 -3.39 11.25
C LEU A 711 36.99 -2.58 12.03
N PHE A 712 36.13 -3.32 12.74
CA PHE A 712 35.08 -2.84 13.64
C PHE A 712 35.07 -3.59 14.98
N ASP A 713 36.20 -4.20 15.35
CA ASP A 713 36.44 -4.95 16.59
C ASP A 713 37.27 -4.12 17.60
N GLU A 714 37.71 -4.73 18.70
CA GLU A 714 38.50 -4.05 19.76
C GLU A 714 39.85 -3.48 19.27
N THR A 715 40.37 -3.94 18.12
CA THR A 715 41.69 -3.50 17.63
C THR A 715 41.71 -2.02 17.22
N ILE A 716 40.54 -1.41 17.07
CA ILE A 716 40.39 0.02 16.78
C ILE A 716 40.50 0.90 18.02
N ASP A 717 40.52 0.33 19.23
CA ASP A 717 40.71 1.11 20.45
C ASP A 717 42.12 1.70 20.55
N ILE A 718 42.25 2.81 21.29
CA ILE A 718 43.57 3.36 21.62
C ILE A 718 44.31 2.42 22.61
N ASP A 719 43.59 1.83 23.56
CA ASP A 719 44.07 0.85 24.54
C ASP A 719 42.91 -0.06 24.98
N ASP A 720 42.82 -1.24 24.34
CA ASP A 720 41.80 -2.27 24.58
C ASP A 720 41.83 -2.87 26.00
N THR A 721 42.91 -2.64 26.74
CA THR A 721 43.04 -3.08 28.14
C THR A 721 42.34 -2.15 29.12
N LYS A 722 41.81 -1.01 28.65
CA LYS A 722 41.06 -0.05 29.47
C LYS A 722 39.59 -0.12 29.13
N ILE A 723 38.75 -0.06 30.17
CA ILE A 723 37.28 -0.04 30.04
C ILE A 723 36.73 1.06 29.14
N ASN A 724 37.48 2.15 28.93
CA ASN A 724 37.11 3.25 28.04
C ASN A 724 37.91 3.26 26.72
N GLY A 725 38.52 2.13 26.34
CA GLY A 725 39.32 1.97 25.14
C GLY A 725 40.57 2.84 25.07
N GLY A 726 41.08 3.33 26.21
CA GLY A 726 42.22 4.25 26.25
C GLY A 726 41.86 5.73 26.03
N GLY A 727 40.57 6.07 26.09
CA GLY A 727 40.08 7.42 25.80
C GLY A 727 39.28 7.51 24.49
N GLY A 728 38.99 6.36 23.87
CA GLY A 728 38.21 6.22 22.65
C GLY A 728 38.96 5.40 21.61
N ILE A 729 38.47 5.47 20.39
CA ILE A 729 39.01 4.75 19.24
C ILE A 729 40.15 5.52 18.56
N ASN A 730 41.04 4.80 17.90
CA ASN A 730 41.97 5.35 16.93
C ASN A 730 41.20 5.94 15.73
N HIS A 731 41.41 7.22 15.46
CA HIS A 731 40.55 8.04 14.57
C HIS A 731 40.65 7.72 13.06
N THR A 732 41.28 6.62 12.65
CA THR A 732 41.53 6.31 11.24
C THR A 732 40.34 5.71 10.46
N GLY A 733 39.11 5.69 11.01
CA GLY A 733 37.89 5.57 10.16
C GLY A 733 36.66 4.81 10.69
N ALA A 734 36.71 4.17 11.85
CA ALA A 734 35.70 3.13 12.18
C ALA A 734 34.28 3.61 12.57
N TYR A 735 34.10 4.83 13.09
CA TYR A 735 32.78 5.30 13.58
C TYR A 735 32.19 6.51 12.83
N ASP A 736 32.79 6.94 11.71
CA ASP A 736 32.11 7.92 10.84
C ASP A 736 30.78 7.37 10.32
N ILE A 737 30.64 6.05 10.21
CA ILE A 737 29.38 5.39 9.87
C ILE A 737 28.26 5.73 10.87
N ALA A 738 28.56 5.78 12.19
CA ALA A 738 27.58 6.11 13.23
C ALA A 738 27.26 7.61 13.27
N ARG A 739 28.20 8.47 12.84
CA ARG A 739 27.96 9.91 12.67
C ARG A 739 27.21 10.23 11.36
N GLY A 740 27.14 9.27 10.44
CA GLY A 740 26.51 9.42 9.12
C GLY A 740 27.25 10.42 8.23
N ALA A 741 26.82 10.51 6.97
CA ALA A 741 27.48 11.33 5.94
C ALA A 741 27.58 12.84 6.28
N CYS A 742 26.73 13.35 7.19
CA CYS A 742 26.76 14.74 7.64
C CYS A 742 27.61 14.97 8.90
N GLY A 743 28.15 13.92 9.53
CA GLY A 743 28.90 14.00 10.78
C GLY A 743 28.08 14.35 12.02
N GLN A 744 26.75 14.48 11.88
CA GLN A 744 25.82 14.95 12.93
C GLN A 744 24.77 13.90 13.34
N GLY A 745 24.86 12.69 12.80
CA GLY A 745 23.89 11.61 13.02
C GLY A 745 23.84 11.09 14.46
N LEU A 746 24.87 11.35 15.25
CA LEU A 746 24.97 10.90 16.64
C LEU A 746 25.01 12.08 17.62
N THR A 747 24.09 12.10 18.58
CA THR A 747 24.07 13.12 19.65
C THR A 747 25.18 12.89 20.66
N GLU A 748 25.39 11.63 21.05
CA GLU A 748 26.46 11.21 21.93
C GLU A 748 26.79 9.73 21.70
N LEU A 749 28.08 9.38 21.82
CA LEU A 749 28.57 8.00 21.84
C LEU A 749 29.10 7.68 23.24
N TYR A 750 28.72 6.52 23.78
CA TYR A 750 29.36 5.96 24.96
C TYR A 750 29.81 4.55 24.63
N SER A 751 31.07 4.42 24.24
CA SER A 751 31.73 3.17 23.86
C SER A 751 32.60 2.69 25.01
N LEU A 752 32.33 1.48 25.50
CA LEU A 752 33.12 0.81 26.53
C LEU A 752 33.71 -0.47 25.98
N GLU A 753 34.94 -0.80 26.40
CA GLU A 753 35.67 -1.96 25.88
C GLU A 753 35.45 -3.20 26.74
N ILE A 754 34.88 -4.24 26.13
CA ILE A 754 34.55 -5.49 26.79
C ILE A 754 35.78 -6.40 26.97
N ALA A 755 36.77 -6.35 26.07
CA ALA A 755 38.02 -7.11 26.16
C ALA A 755 38.80 -6.80 27.46
N SER A 756 38.60 -5.61 28.03
CA SER A 756 39.15 -5.21 29.33
C SER A 756 38.47 -5.89 30.54
N VAL A 757 37.36 -6.61 30.34
CA VAL A 757 36.51 -7.20 31.38
C VAL A 757 36.69 -8.72 31.41
N PRO A 758 36.86 -9.35 32.59
CA PRO A 758 36.90 -10.80 32.69
C PRO A 758 35.63 -11.45 32.11
N VAL A 759 35.80 -12.48 31.27
CA VAL A 759 34.70 -13.24 30.63
C VAL A 759 33.97 -14.12 31.66
N THR A 760 33.20 -13.48 32.54
CA THR A 760 32.35 -14.12 33.56
C THR A 760 31.00 -13.41 33.62
N GLY A 761 29.93 -14.11 34.01
CA GLY A 761 28.60 -13.51 34.10
C GLY A 761 28.54 -12.29 35.02
N ASN A 762 29.22 -12.35 36.17
CA ASN A 762 29.24 -11.25 37.14
C ASN A 762 30.02 -10.01 36.65
N ALA A 763 31.21 -10.20 36.07
CA ALA A 763 32.00 -9.06 35.58
C ALA A 763 31.30 -8.39 34.38
N THR A 764 30.72 -9.19 33.50
CA THR A 764 29.96 -8.69 32.34
C THR A 764 28.66 -7.98 32.78
N ALA A 765 27.99 -8.45 33.84
CA ALA A 765 26.85 -7.76 34.42
C ALA A 765 27.22 -6.37 34.99
N ILE A 766 28.42 -6.23 35.58
CA ILE A 766 28.93 -4.92 36.03
C ILE A 766 29.24 -4.00 34.83
N TYR A 767 29.75 -4.56 33.74
CA TYR A 767 29.94 -3.84 32.47
C TYR A 767 28.60 -3.34 31.90
N ASP A 768 27.57 -4.19 31.90
CA ASP A 768 26.22 -3.81 31.48
C ASP A 768 25.63 -2.70 32.37
N ASP A 769 25.90 -2.72 33.69
CA ASP A 769 25.47 -1.67 34.62
C ASP A 769 26.05 -0.28 34.27
N LEU A 770 27.23 -0.21 33.62
CA LEU A 770 27.79 1.07 33.12
C LEU A 770 26.93 1.63 31.97
N HIS A 771 26.51 0.79 31.03
CA HIS A 771 25.59 1.18 29.96
C HIS A 771 24.23 1.64 30.49
N VAL A 772 23.73 0.95 31.52
CA VAL A 772 22.50 1.33 32.21
C VAL A 772 22.64 2.70 32.84
N ASN A 773 23.76 2.98 33.52
CA ASN A 773 24.00 4.28 34.15
C ASN A 773 24.07 5.41 33.10
N ALA A 774 24.76 5.20 31.98
CA ALA A 774 24.77 6.16 30.87
C ALA A 774 23.35 6.39 30.31
N THR A 775 22.59 5.32 30.10
CA THR A 775 21.19 5.41 29.65
C THR A 775 20.33 6.20 30.63
N LEU A 776 20.48 5.98 31.94
CA LEU A 776 19.79 6.73 32.98
C LEU A 776 20.15 8.22 32.95
N ASN A 777 21.42 8.56 32.71
CA ASN A 777 21.85 9.94 32.53
C ASN A 777 21.21 10.58 31.28
N TRP A 778 21.15 9.86 30.15
CA TRP A 778 20.45 10.32 28.95
C TRP A 778 18.95 10.55 29.16
N THR A 779 18.27 9.70 29.96
CA THR A 779 16.86 9.95 30.31
C THR A 779 16.67 11.26 31.08
N GLN A 780 17.70 11.74 31.76
CA GLN A 780 17.70 13.03 32.48
C GLN A 780 18.17 14.20 31.60
N GLY A 781 18.45 13.96 30.31
CA GLY A 781 18.95 14.95 29.37
C GLY A 781 20.42 15.33 29.59
N LYS A 782 21.18 14.49 30.28
CA LYS A 782 22.60 14.68 30.55
C LYS A 782 23.45 13.80 29.62
N ASP A 783 24.74 14.11 29.53
CA ASP A 783 25.73 13.27 28.86
C ASP A 783 25.95 11.96 29.63
N ALA A 784 26.64 10.99 29.04
CA ALA A 784 26.84 9.66 29.61
C ALA A 784 27.55 9.71 30.98
N ALA A 785 28.43 10.71 31.19
CA ALA A 785 29.10 10.98 32.46
C ALA A 785 28.18 11.64 33.51
N GLY A 786 27.00 12.12 33.13
CA GLY A 786 26.06 12.80 34.01
C GLY A 786 26.43 14.25 34.35
N VAL A 787 27.33 14.85 33.59
CA VAL A 787 27.95 16.16 33.83
C VAL A 787 27.31 17.25 32.97
N LYS A 788 27.31 17.11 31.64
CA LYS A 788 26.79 18.14 30.71
C LYS A 788 25.32 17.90 30.39
N HIS A 789 24.57 18.95 30.13
CA HIS A 789 23.19 18.83 29.65
C HIS A 789 23.16 18.86 28.11
N ILE A 790 22.72 17.78 27.49
CA ILE A 790 22.65 17.61 26.03
C ILE A 790 21.20 17.50 25.50
N GLY A 791 20.22 17.43 26.40
CA GLY A 791 18.83 17.15 26.06
C GLY A 791 18.56 15.64 25.95
N VAL A 792 17.29 15.24 26.02
CA VAL A 792 16.92 13.82 25.96
C VAL A 792 16.91 13.36 24.50
N PRO A 793 17.71 12.34 24.11
CA PRO A 793 17.72 11.83 22.74
C PRO A 793 16.36 11.29 22.28
N PHE A 794 16.10 11.35 20.97
CA PHE A 794 14.90 10.73 20.36
C PHE A 794 15.00 9.20 20.33
N ILE A 795 16.20 8.66 20.20
CA ILE A 795 16.49 7.23 20.25
C ILE A 795 17.53 7.03 21.36
N LEU A 796 17.23 6.17 22.32
CA LEU A 796 18.17 5.72 23.34
C LEU A 796 18.54 4.27 23.01
N GLY A 797 19.81 4.01 22.72
CA GLY A 797 20.32 2.67 22.43
C GLY A 797 21.17 2.15 23.59
N SER A 798 20.99 0.90 23.98
CA SER A 798 21.87 0.23 24.94
C SER A 798 22.04 -1.25 24.57
N ASN A 799 23.22 -1.79 24.84
CA ASN A 799 23.53 -3.21 24.66
C ASN A 799 23.78 -3.89 26.02
N PHE A 800 23.44 -5.17 26.12
CA PHE A 800 23.68 -6.03 27.29
C PHE A 800 24.41 -7.29 26.83
N GLN A 801 25.46 -7.71 27.53
CA GLN A 801 26.27 -8.89 27.16
C GLN A 801 26.28 -10.00 28.21
N ALA A 802 25.82 -9.75 29.43
CA ALA A 802 25.96 -10.70 30.54
C ALA A 802 25.31 -12.07 30.27
N VAL A 803 24.17 -12.08 29.57
CA VAL A 803 23.46 -13.32 29.20
C VAL A 803 24.34 -14.20 28.31
N SER A 804 25.00 -13.61 27.31
CA SER A 804 25.84 -14.32 26.33
C SER A 804 26.98 -15.10 26.97
N VAL A 805 27.69 -14.49 27.92
CA VAL A 805 28.83 -15.12 28.60
C VAL A 805 28.43 -16.36 29.43
N THR A 806 27.18 -16.43 29.85
CA THR A 806 26.64 -17.52 30.68
C THR A 806 25.79 -18.52 29.92
N GLN A 807 25.58 -18.28 28.63
CA GLN A 807 24.77 -19.13 27.79
C GLN A 807 25.54 -20.43 27.49
N THR A 808 24.85 -21.57 27.55
CA THR A 808 25.47 -22.88 27.26
C THR A 808 24.80 -23.54 26.05
N ALA A 809 25.58 -24.29 25.26
CA ALA A 809 25.09 -24.96 24.05
C ALA A 809 23.98 -26.02 24.30
N ASN A 810 23.69 -26.37 25.57
CA ASN A 810 22.77 -27.46 25.91
C ASN A 810 21.33 -27.01 26.21
N GLY A 811 20.99 -25.73 26.00
CA GLY A 811 19.61 -25.22 26.07
C GLY A 811 18.89 -25.42 27.43
N THR A 812 19.62 -25.79 28.48
CA THR A 812 19.09 -25.97 29.83
C THR A 812 19.60 -24.81 30.69
N PRO A 813 18.72 -23.99 31.29
CA PRO A 813 19.17 -22.84 32.06
C PRO A 813 20.04 -23.28 33.25
N SER A 814 21.32 -22.93 33.20
CA SER A 814 22.19 -23.05 34.38
C SER A 814 21.70 -22.06 35.45
N SER A 815 22.08 -22.31 36.71
CA SER A 815 21.82 -21.33 37.79
C SER A 815 22.47 -19.98 37.48
N GLU A 816 23.60 -19.99 36.77
CA GLU A 816 24.34 -18.80 36.38
C GLU A 816 23.62 -18.02 35.27
N LEU A 817 23.12 -18.70 34.22
CA LEU A 817 22.29 -18.08 33.17
C LEU A 817 21.01 -17.46 33.76
N THR A 818 20.38 -18.15 34.70
CA THR A 818 19.18 -17.62 35.37
C THR A 818 19.52 -16.33 36.13
N ALA A 819 20.68 -16.28 36.81
CA ALA A 819 21.12 -15.10 37.55
C ALA A 819 21.45 -13.91 36.63
N THR A 820 22.07 -14.13 35.47
CA THR A 820 22.35 -13.06 34.50
C THR A 820 21.10 -12.55 33.80
N ILE A 821 20.13 -13.41 33.48
CA ILE A 821 18.81 -12.98 32.98
C ILE A 821 18.09 -12.15 34.06
N GLN A 822 18.14 -12.55 35.33
CA GLN A 822 17.58 -11.78 36.45
C GLN A 822 18.24 -10.41 36.61
N HIS A 823 19.57 -10.32 36.51
CA HIS A 823 20.29 -9.05 36.53
C HIS A 823 19.87 -8.16 35.35
N THR A 824 19.81 -8.73 34.14
CA THR A 824 19.38 -8.02 32.93
C THR A 824 17.95 -7.49 33.07
N ASP A 825 17.01 -8.29 33.58
CA ASP A 825 15.63 -7.86 33.87
C ASP A 825 15.59 -6.70 34.87
N ALA A 826 16.39 -6.78 35.94
CA ALA A 826 16.49 -5.71 36.94
C ALA A 826 17.06 -4.42 36.32
N SER A 827 18.06 -4.54 35.45
CA SER A 827 18.66 -3.43 34.71
C SER A 827 17.68 -2.76 33.74
N ILE A 828 16.90 -3.53 32.99
CA ILE A 828 15.79 -3.00 32.18
C ILE A 828 14.75 -2.31 33.10
N GLY A 829 14.49 -2.87 34.28
CA GLY A 829 13.65 -2.27 35.31
C GLY A 829 14.16 -0.90 35.79
N LYS A 830 15.47 -0.73 35.95
CA LYS A 830 16.11 0.57 36.25
C LYS A 830 15.83 1.56 35.11
N ILE A 831 16.04 1.18 33.85
CA ILE A 831 15.77 2.03 32.68
C ILE A 831 14.29 2.46 32.63
N VAL A 832 13.37 1.50 32.78
CA VAL A 832 11.92 1.78 32.85
C VAL A 832 11.59 2.76 33.97
N SER A 833 12.21 2.60 35.13
CA SER A 833 12.03 3.52 36.27
C SER A 833 12.61 4.91 35.99
N GLY A 834 13.76 4.99 35.31
CA GLY A 834 14.36 6.24 34.84
C GLY A 834 13.44 7.01 33.88
N LEU A 835 12.87 6.32 32.88
CA LEU A 835 11.88 6.91 31.95
C LEU A 835 10.66 7.48 32.69
N LYS A 836 10.18 6.77 33.72
CA LYS A 836 9.05 7.21 34.56
C LYS A 836 9.43 8.42 35.39
N ALA A 837 10.58 8.41 36.04
CA ALA A 837 11.10 9.53 36.84
C ALA A 837 11.30 10.79 35.98
N ALA A 838 11.80 10.63 34.75
CA ALA A 838 11.95 11.70 33.77
C ALA A 838 10.62 12.14 33.11
N LYS A 839 9.50 11.49 33.42
CA LYS A 839 8.16 11.77 32.85
C LYS A 839 8.11 11.65 31.31
N ILE A 840 8.95 10.80 30.74
CA ILE A 840 8.99 10.50 29.29
C ILE A 840 8.47 9.10 28.94
N TYR A 841 8.22 8.25 29.94
CA TYR A 841 7.69 6.90 29.76
C TYR A 841 6.39 6.83 28.94
N GLU A 842 5.45 7.75 29.17
CA GLU A 842 4.17 7.83 28.44
C GLU A 842 4.34 8.29 26.97
N LYS A 843 5.56 8.62 26.56
CA LYS A 843 5.91 9.04 25.20
C LYS A 843 7.03 8.16 24.63
N ALA A 844 7.36 7.06 25.30
CA ALA A 844 8.42 6.15 24.91
C ALA A 844 7.83 4.81 24.44
N ILE A 845 8.37 4.28 23.34
CA ILE A 845 8.22 2.86 22.98
C ILE A 845 9.52 2.16 23.32
N ILE A 846 9.40 0.96 23.89
CA ILE A 846 10.56 0.12 24.22
C ILE A 846 10.58 -1.03 23.21
N ILE A 847 11.62 -1.07 22.39
CA ILE A 847 11.89 -2.17 21.48
C ILE A 847 13.01 -2.97 22.10
N ILE A 848 12.72 -4.22 22.43
CA ILE A 848 13.72 -5.18 22.86
C ILE A 848 14.04 -6.06 21.66
N VAL A 849 15.32 -5.96 21.32
CA VAL A 849 16.25 -6.79 20.57
C VAL A 849 16.80 -8.04 21.27
N PRO A 850 16.04 -9.08 21.68
CA PRO A 850 16.68 -10.28 22.19
C PRO A 850 17.60 -10.87 21.12
N VAL A 851 18.84 -11.12 21.51
CA VAL A 851 19.93 -11.71 20.75
C VAL A 851 20.74 -10.71 19.88
N LYS A 852 22.01 -11.01 19.63
CA LYS A 852 22.80 -10.51 18.48
C LYS A 852 23.03 -11.61 17.41
N HIS A 853 23.06 -12.87 17.84
CA HIS A 853 23.10 -14.09 17.03
C HIS A 853 22.61 -15.31 17.82
N GLY A 854 21.98 -16.30 17.18
CA GLY A 854 21.71 -17.57 17.86
C GLY A 854 23.01 -18.36 18.07
N ASN A 855 23.18 -19.03 19.21
CA ASN A 855 24.15 -20.12 19.34
C ASN A 855 23.45 -21.45 19.02
N SER A 856 23.77 -22.04 17.87
CA SER A 856 23.29 -23.39 17.57
C SER A 856 23.82 -24.39 18.61
N PRO A 857 23.00 -25.32 19.16
CA PRO A 857 23.51 -26.42 19.97
C PRO A 857 24.50 -27.26 19.17
N HIS A 858 25.68 -27.51 19.75
CA HIS A 858 26.66 -28.43 19.16
C HIS A 858 26.35 -29.87 19.62
N ASP A 859 26.14 -30.78 18.67
CA ASP A 859 26.26 -32.22 18.93
C ASP A 859 27.74 -32.54 19.13
N VAL A 860 28.21 -32.56 20.38
CA VAL A 860 29.62 -32.80 20.76
C VAL A 860 30.21 -34.09 20.18
N SER A 861 29.38 -34.97 19.59
CA SER A 861 29.82 -36.16 18.87
C SER A 861 30.29 -35.93 17.42
N LYS A 862 30.16 -34.70 16.86
CA LYS A 862 30.42 -34.42 15.42
C LYS A 862 31.28 -33.17 15.08
N PRO A 863 32.41 -32.85 15.74
CA PRO A 863 33.26 -31.77 15.24
C PRO A 863 33.96 -32.17 13.92
N LYS A 864 33.60 -31.55 12.78
CA LYS A 864 34.39 -31.63 11.54
C LYS A 864 35.44 -30.51 11.55
N ARG A 865 36.67 -30.87 11.92
CA ARG A 865 37.80 -29.93 11.92
C ARG A 865 38.33 -29.76 10.50
N VAL A 866 38.60 -28.52 10.08
CA VAL A 866 39.35 -28.27 8.85
C VAL A 866 40.81 -28.57 9.14
N ASP A 867 41.44 -29.43 8.32
CA ASP A 867 42.88 -29.59 8.37
C ASP A 867 43.53 -28.27 7.90
N PRO A 868 44.38 -27.62 8.73
CA PRO A 868 45.02 -26.36 8.37
C PRO A 868 45.80 -26.43 7.05
N ALA A 869 46.23 -27.62 6.63
CA ALA A 869 46.94 -27.85 5.37
C ALA A 869 46.08 -27.60 4.11
N ILE A 870 44.75 -27.59 4.23
CA ILE A 870 43.82 -27.40 3.09
C ILE A 870 43.50 -25.91 2.87
N LEU A 871 43.72 -25.04 3.88
CA LEU A 871 43.40 -23.61 3.83
C LEU A 871 44.09 -22.85 2.68
N PRO A 872 45.40 -23.04 2.38
CA PRO A 872 46.07 -22.31 1.29
C PRO A 872 45.49 -22.59 -0.10
N SER A 873 44.93 -23.80 -0.32
CA SER A 873 44.26 -24.17 -1.57
C SER A 873 42.82 -23.63 -1.69
N VAL A 874 42.19 -23.30 -0.56
CA VAL A 874 40.82 -22.75 -0.51
C VAL A 874 40.81 -21.22 -0.59
N LEU A 875 41.84 -20.55 -0.05
CA LEU A 875 41.97 -19.07 0.00
C LEU A 875 42.11 -18.37 -1.38
N GLY A 876 42.23 -19.14 -2.48
CA GLY A 876 42.17 -18.62 -3.86
C GLY A 876 40.76 -18.57 -4.46
N VAL A 877 39.75 -19.08 -3.76
CA VAL A 877 38.34 -19.13 -4.18
C VAL A 877 37.50 -18.45 -3.10
N VAL A 878 36.60 -17.55 -3.47
CA VAL A 878 35.63 -16.97 -2.52
C VAL A 878 34.65 -18.07 -2.12
N GLU A 879 34.98 -18.85 -1.10
CA GLU A 879 34.07 -19.86 -0.53
C GLU A 879 33.42 -19.30 0.73
N ILE A 880 32.10 -19.07 0.68
CA ILE A 880 31.28 -18.98 1.89
C ILE A 880 31.10 -20.42 2.37
N ALA A 881 31.83 -20.81 3.41
CA ALA A 881 31.66 -22.12 4.03
C ALA A 881 30.33 -22.15 4.80
N GLN A 882 29.27 -22.65 4.16
CA GLN A 882 28.02 -22.92 4.87
C GLN A 882 28.18 -24.19 5.71
N SER A 883 28.24 -24.03 7.03
CA SER A 883 28.27 -25.17 7.95
C SER A 883 26.92 -25.91 7.93
N GLU A 884 26.96 -27.25 7.88
CA GLU A 884 25.80 -28.06 8.25
C GLU A 884 25.44 -27.75 9.72
N LEU A 885 24.15 -27.74 10.07
CA LEU A 885 23.71 -27.51 11.45
C LEU A 885 24.50 -28.36 12.45
N GLY A 886 25.08 -27.70 13.46
CA GLY A 886 25.94 -28.33 14.46
C GLY A 886 27.40 -28.56 14.05
N THR A 887 27.85 -28.02 12.91
CA THR A 887 29.25 -28.10 12.45
C THR A 887 30.00 -26.81 12.75
N LEU A 888 31.12 -26.92 13.47
CA LEU A 888 32.07 -25.83 13.71
C LEU A 888 33.36 -26.05 12.92
N PHE A 889 33.76 -25.06 12.12
CA PHE A 889 35.10 -25.01 11.52
C PHE A 889 36.00 -24.15 12.40
N SER A 890 36.95 -24.76 13.12
CA SER A 890 37.83 -24.06 14.06
C SER A 890 39.23 -24.68 14.04
N LEU A 891 40.25 -23.82 14.15
CA LEU A 891 41.64 -24.21 14.41
C LEU A 891 41.92 -24.48 15.90
N SER A 892 41.02 -24.04 16.79
CA SER A 892 41.13 -24.22 18.24
C SER A 892 40.38 -25.46 18.71
N GLU A 893 41.08 -26.33 19.45
CA GLU A 893 40.48 -27.51 20.10
C GLU A 893 39.60 -27.18 21.30
N LYS A 894 39.68 -25.95 21.82
CA LYS A 894 38.92 -25.50 22.99
C LYS A 894 37.57 -24.88 22.64
N LYS A 895 37.36 -24.54 21.36
CA LYS A 895 36.13 -23.89 20.89
C LYS A 895 35.06 -24.94 20.63
N ILE A 896 33.93 -24.82 21.33
CA ILE A 896 32.85 -25.83 21.34
C ILE A 896 31.49 -25.30 20.87
N ALA A 897 31.39 -23.99 20.62
CA ALA A 897 30.23 -23.30 20.07
C ALA A 897 30.72 -22.03 19.34
N GLU A 898 29.95 -21.56 18.35
CA GLU A 898 30.19 -20.33 17.60
C GLU A 898 28.90 -19.83 16.95
N HIS A 899 28.84 -18.55 16.62
CA HIS A 899 27.77 -17.88 15.90
C HIS A 899 28.25 -17.30 14.55
N GLY A 900 27.44 -16.46 13.87
CA GLY A 900 27.80 -15.94 12.54
C GLY A 900 27.39 -16.84 11.36
N GLY A 901 26.74 -17.96 11.66
CA GLY A 901 26.25 -18.93 10.67
C GLY A 901 25.11 -18.43 9.79
N PHE A 902 24.63 -19.33 8.93
CA PHE A 902 23.55 -19.06 7.97
C PHE A 902 22.32 -19.95 8.25
N ASN A 903 22.38 -20.79 9.29
CA ASN A 903 21.32 -21.74 9.62
C ASN A 903 20.18 -21.05 10.40
N GLU A 904 19.00 -21.68 10.37
CA GLU A 904 17.80 -21.19 11.07
C GLU A 904 18.06 -20.94 12.57
N ASP A 905 18.75 -21.87 13.25
CA ASP A 905 19.09 -21.72 14.67
C ASP A 905 20.05 -20.56 14.96
N ASP A 906 20.84 -20.12 13.97
CA ASP A 906 21.76 -18.99 14.10
C ASP A 906 21.06 -17.64 13.82
N ILE A 907 20.02 -17.65 12.97
CA ILE A 907 19.30 -16.43 12.55
C ILE A 907 18.01 -16.17 13.32
N HIS A 908 17.42 -17.18 13.97
CA HIS A 908 16.16 -17.04 14.69
C HIS A 908 16.36 -16.30 16.01
N VAL A 909 15.56 -15.26 16.22
CA VAL A 909 15.73 -14.31 17.32
C VAL A 909 14.37 -13.96 17.90
N ALA A 910 14.31 -13.60 19.18
CA ALA A 910 13.09 -12.97 19.68
C ALA A 910 13.07 -11.48 19.32
N LEU A 911 11.86 -10.92 19.21
CA LEU A 911 11.65 -9.49 18.98
C LEU A 911 10.42 -9.04 19.74
N LEU A 912 10.59 -8.11 20.67
CA LEU A 912 9.51 -7.60 21.52
C LEU A 912 9.37 -6.10 21.33
N VAL A 913 8.17 -5.66 20.94
CA VAL A 913 7.83 -4.23 20.84
C VAL A 913 6.81 -3.92 21.92
N SER A 914 7.22 -3.21 22.97
CA SER A 914 6.38 -2.90 24.13
C SER A 914 5.83 -1.48 24.09
N PHE A 915 4.52 -1.35 24.37
CA PHE A 915 3.76 -0.10 24.39
C PHE A 915 3.27 0.19 25.81
N PRO A 916 4.18 0.52 26.72
CA PRO A 916 3.86 0.54 28.14
C PRO A 916 2.70 1.49 28.53
N HIS A 917 2.41 2.49 27.71
CA HIS A 917 1.37 3.50 27.94
C HIS A 917 0.10 3.31 27.09
N ILE A 918 0.14 2.51 26.02
CA ILE A 918 -1.01 2.33 25.12
C ILE A 918 -1.90 1.20 25.64
N LYS A 919 -2.89 1.55 26.46
CA LYS A 919 -3.91 0.61 26.96
C LYS A 919 -4.82 0.03 25.87
N ALA A 920 -4.86 0.67 24.69
CA ALA A 920 -5.86 0.45 23.64
C ALA A 920 -5.33 -0.16 22.33
N LEU A 921 -4.17 -0.84 22.35
CA LEU A 921 -3.80 -1.64 21.19
C LEU A 921 -4.79 -2.81 21.07
N LYS A 922 -5.50 -2.85 19.95
CA LYS A 922 -6.43 -3.95 19.60
C LYS A 922 -5.70 -5.29 19.44
N THR A 923 -4.37 -5.25 19.31
CA THR A 923 -3.47 -6.40 19.17
C THR A 923 -2.40 -6.32 20.25
N ARG A 924 -2.51 -7.21 21.23
CA ARG A 924 -1.49 -7.55 22.23
C ARG A 924 -1.26 -9.05 22.15
N GLY A 925 -0.06 -9.51 22.51
CA GLY A 925 0.29 -10.93 22.49
C GLY A 925 1.32 -11.26 21.42
N THR A 926 1.24 -12.48 20.90
CA THR A 926 2.23 -13.03 19.97
C THR A 926 1.78 -12.89 18.52
N ILE A 927 2.73 -12.63 17.62
CA ILE A 927 2.59 -12.64 16.18
C ILE A 927 3.63 -13.60 15.61
N ASP A 928 3.15 -14.62 14.91
CA ASP A 928 3.99 -15.68 14.35
C ASP A 928 4.33 -15.48 12.86
N THR A 929 3.96 -14.32 12.32
CA THR A 929 4.37 -13.93 10.96
C THR A 929 5.88 -13.77 10.90
N LEU A 930 6.51 -14.34 9.87
CA LEU A 930 7.93 -14.13 9.61
C LEU A 930 8.24 -12.64 9.49
N VAL A 931 9.14 -12.15 10.33
CA VAL A 931 9.65 -10.77 10.31
C VAL A 931 11.17 -10.74 10.33
N LYS A 932 11.75 -9.63 9.87
CA LYS A 932 13.21 -9.43 9.84
C LYS A 932 13.63 -8.28 10.72
N THR A 933 14.83 -8.36 11.32
CA THR A 933 15.41 -7.26 12.10
C THR A 933 15.61 -5.99 11.28
N THR A 934 15.78 -6.08 9.95
CA THR A 934 15.80 -4.93 9.02
C THR A 934 14.52 -4.09 9.08
N GLN A 935 13.39 -4.67 9.50
CA GLN A 935 12.12 -3.96 9.60
C GLN A 935 12.06 -3.02 10.81
N VAL A 936 12.99 -3.13 11.76
CA VAL A 936 13.02 -2.32 12.99
C VAL A 936 13.28 -0.85 12.69
N ALA A 937 14.31 -0.52 11.91
CA ALA A 937 14.67 0.87 11.60
C ALA A 937 13.50 1.65 10.98
N LEU A 938 12.82 1.04 10.00
CA LEU A 938 11.66 1.62 9.34
C LEU A 938 10.49 1.87 10.32
N THR A 939 10.27 0.90 11.21
CA THR A 939 9.24 0.98 12.24
C THR A 939 9.55 2.12 13.22
N VAL A 940 10.81 2.27 13.64
CA VAL A 940 11.27 3.37 14.50
C VAL A 940 11.02 4.73 13.86
N LEU A 941 11.41 4.92 12.60
CA LEU A 941 11.17 6.18 11.89
C LEU A 941 9.68 6.51 11.81
N LYS A 942 8.84 5.52 11.45
CA LYS A 942 7.39 5.71 11.39
C LYS A 942 6.80 6.09 12.75
N LEU A 943 7.23 5.43 13.82
CA LEU A 943 6.77 5.71 15.20
C LEU A 943 7.15 7.13 15.65
N LEU A 944 8.34 7.61 15.28
CA LEU A 944 8.78 8.99 15.53
C LEU A 944 8.10 10.01 14.58
N GLY A 945 7.45 9.53 13.53
CA GLY A 945 6.82 10.35 12.48
C GLY A 945 7.83 10.97 11.53
N LEU A 946 8.95 10.28 11.30
CA LEU A 946 9.98 10.57 10.32
C LEU A 946 9.70 9.80 9.02
N ASN A 947 10.30 10.26 7.91
CA ASN A 947 10.08 9.67 6.60
C ASN A 947 10.93 8.39 6.45
N PRO A 948 10.33 7.21 6.27
CA PRO A 948 11.08 5.97 6.15
C PRO A 948 11.93 5.88 4.88
N ASP A 949 11.57 6.62 3.83
CA ASP A 949 12.33 6.72 2.58
C ASP A 949 13.66 7.48 2.75
N ASP A 950 13.92 8.10 3.91
CA ASP A 950 15.21 8.76 4.16
C ASP A 950 16.35 7.74 4.37
N LEU A 951 16.04 6.46 4.59
CA LEU A 951 17.02 5.37 4.67
C LEU A 951 17.31 4.82 3.26
N GLU A 952 18.56 4.94 2.81
CA GLU A 952 19.00 4.45 1.50
C GLU A 952 18.85 2.93 1.37
N ALA A 953 19.27 2.18 2.39
CA ALA A 953 19.17 0.73 2.40
C ALA A 953 17.72 0.23 2.28
N VAL A 954 16.77 0.93 2.90
CA VAL A 954 15.33 0.63 2.78
C VAL A 954 14.86 0.81 1.33
N LYS A 955 15.26 1.89 0.66
CA LYS A 955 14.92 2.13 -0.74
C LYS A 955 15.50 1.06 -1.66
N LEU A 956 16.74 0.66 -1.40
CA LEU A 956 17.45 -0.35 -2.20
C LEU A 956 16.84 -1.74 -2.03
N GLU A 957 16.44 -2.11 -0.81
CA GLU A 957 15.95 -3.46 -0.51
C GLU A 957 14.43 -3.61 -0.48
N GLY A 958 13.68 -2.50 -0.55
CA GLY A 958 12.22 -2.52 -0.41
C GLY A 958 11.76 -3.00 0.97
N THR A 959 12.56 -2.76 2.02
CA THR A 959 12.28 -3.22 3.38
C THR A 959 10.93 -2.69 3.87
N ALA A 960 10.04 -3.59 4.28
CA ALA A 960 8.74 -3.23 4.86
C ALA A 960 8.84 -3.02 6.37
N ARG A 961 7.89 -2.29 6.95
CA ARG A 961 7.76 -2.15 8.41
C ARG A 961 7.32 -3.46 9.06
N LEU A 962 7.54 -3.57 10.37
CA LEU A 962 6.97 -4.66 11.14
C LEU A 962 5.44 -4.68 10.95
N PRO A 963 4.80 -5.86 10.85
CA PRO A 963 3.35 -5.96 10.77
C PRO A 963 2.66 -5.17 11.89
N ILE A 964 1.49 -4.60 11.59
CA ILE A 964 0.66 -3.79 12.52
C ILE A 964 1.13 -2.34 12.70
N PHE A 965 2.34 -1.97 12.24
CA PHE A 965 2.85 -0.59 12.28
C PHE A 965 2.56 0.22 11.01
#